data_AF-A0A970NXE3-F1
#
_entry.id   AF-A0A970NXE3-F1
#
_cell.length_a   1.000
_cell.length_b   1.000
_cell.length_c   1.000
_cell.angle_alpha   90.00
_cell.angle_beta   90.00
_cell.angle_gamma   90.00
#
_symmetry.space_group_name_H-M   'P 1'
#
loop_
_entity.id
_entity.type
_entity.pdbx_description
1 polymer ?
#
loop_
_entity_poly.entity_id
_entity_poly.type
_entity_poly.pdbx_seq_one_letter_code
_entity_poly.pdbx_strand_id
1 'polypeptide(L)'
;MKKVVSNTVTIRDVAEAAGVSISLVSFVLNAKRGPKGEYICSASQETAEKIVAAAKKLGYRKNMAASSLRSGYSKTLGIIVADIANTFFSDICRHLENISAQAGYLSIFGSTDDNPEKMSQLINKFIASGVDGLIVAPCAHTEQQISEIAANVVPVVLIDRDLASAKGVGRVMMDNENAGRQATRHLIGNGHKKIEMIRYQTDIPTILKRFQGYKDEMFDNGLGQYVKDNIIRKESVDEGMIDAVREARERGVNALIFPSNLLTIKGIAAINNLGYKIPDDFAVVGFDQGDNAEIYNPKLSYVYQPTKLVAQHSFEMLHNMITGQQGSMCKTIAPKFVLGLSSASSQSGRTGSILLCGSSFDNLGGWISDSQFMDVMGSSYLLAHGLGKPVDDASTSFFVEKEGEYHIYVRTRNWTAYWSDSAPGIFNLSIDSVPIENTFGSGSAEWNWQEGGTVHLSKGNHIISVHDLTGFEGRFDSILLTLHPGAPVEDINTLRKRLLDIPVLPEDKGTFDFVVAGGGVAGMCAALSAARLGHKVALIQDRKVLGGNNSSEVRVGLGGRINIGPFPALGYLLNEFAPSRKGNARPADIYEDEKKLDIILKEKNISLFLGYKVSSVDKSDSSIISSVIATNVDDYRTIKVSGHFFADCTGDATLGVLAGAEWSMGREAKSEYDEPSAPETADGITLGASVLWYSEEENEKQIFPDIDWGLKIDEDTVQKVRRGQWYWEVGMKDDQIADAEKIRDYGMYVAYSNWAYIKNHSSFKGEYDKTALKWLSFYAGKRESRRLIGEFVLKEQDLRNFTIYDDGCVSTSWYIDNHEPDPENQKRFKDPWLSRGCLAPLDFYPIPFRCFYSKNVLNLFMAGRNISVSHLALGTTRVMRTCAMMGEVVGMACSVCLKNNILPSKIVPSFFDELKALMKKGVGDPNKPYTQIYTLIDTTAVRSEDC
;
A
#
# COMPACT_ATOMS: atom_id res chain seq x y z
N MET A 1 16.98 44.22 31.69
CA MET A 1 17.30 44.80 30.35
C MET A 1 16.03 45.39 29.76
N LYS A 2 15.98 46.69 29.46
CA LYS A 2 14.84 47.30 28.73
C LYS A 2 14.80 46.68 27.33
N LYS A 3 13.64 46.17 26.92
CA LYS A 3 13.40 45.65 25.56
C LYS A 3 13.79 46.75 24.57
N VAL A 4 14.74 46.48 23.66
CA VAL A 4 15.12 47.44 22.62
C VAL A 4 13.88 47.65 21.74
N VAL A 5 13.22 48.80 21.90
CA VAL A 5 12.09 49.17 21.05
C VAL A 5 12.69 49.69 19.74
N SER A 6 12.86 48.79 18.77
CA SER A 6 13.03 49.23 17.38
C SER A 6 11.70 49.82 16.91
N ASN A 7 11.72 50.99 16.27
CA ASN A 7 10.55 51.52 15.53
C ASN A 7 10.14 50.47 14.47
N THR A 8 9.17 49.63 14.81
CA THR A 8 8.65 48.60 13.91
C THR A 8 7.82 49.27 12.83
N VAL A 9 8.25 49.09 11.58
CA VAL A 9 7.50 49.48 10.39
C VAL A 9 6.09 48.88 10.46
N THR A 10 5.09 49.73 10.27
CA THR A 10 3.66 49.42 10.34
C THR A 10 3.06 49.30 8.95
N ILE A 11 1.82 48.78 8.87
CA ILE A 11 1.09 48.67 7.60
C ILE A 11 0.77 50.05 6.99
N ARG A 12 0.71 51.10 7.83
CA ARG A 12 0.57 52.50 7.39
C ARG A 12 1.79 52.96 6.62
N ASP A 13 2.98 52.65 7.12
CA ASP A 13 4.25 53.03 6.48
C ASP A 13 4.39 52.37 5.10
N VAL A 14 3.91 51.12 4.97
CA VAL A 14 3.85 50.42 3.67
C VAL A 14 2.84 51.08 2.73
N ALA A 15 1.68 51.50 3.24
CA ALA A 15 0.64 52.17 2.44
C ALA A 15 1.12 53.54 1.93
N GLU A 16 1.80 54.31 2.76
CA GLU A 16 2.40 55.60 2.40
C GLU A 16 3.51 55.42 1.35
N ALA A 17 4.43 54.47 1.55
CA ALA A 17 5.51 54.20 0.60
C ALA A 17 5.03 53.64 -0.76
N ALA A 18 3.92 52.90 -0.77
CA ALA A 18 3.32 52.37 -2.00
C ALA A 18 2.35 53.37 -2.67
N GLY A 19 1.93 54.42 -1.97
CA GLY A 19 0.98 55.43 -2.45
C GLY A 19 -0.46 54.91 -2.58
N VAL A 20 -0.87 54.00 -1.67
CA VAL A 20 -2.18 53.32 -1.71
C VAL A 20 -2.87 53.34 -0.34
N SER A 21 -4.13 52.88 -0.27
CA SER A 21 -4.85 52.78 1.01
C SER A 21 -4.32 51.61 1.88
N ILE A 22 -4.42 51.77 3.20
CA ILE A 22 -4.08 50.72 4.18
C ILE A 22 -4.86 49.42 3.89
N SER A 23 -6.13 49.55 3.52
CA SER A 23 -6.99 48.42 3.18
C SER A 23 -6.44 47.64 1.99
N LEU A 24 -5.98 48.34 0.93
CA LEU A 24 -5.42 47.70 -0.26
C LEU A 24 -4.11 46.97 0.05
N VAL A 25 -3.23 47.55 0.86
CA VAL A 25 -2.02 46.88 1.37
C VAL A 25 -2.38 45.61 2.14
N SER A 26 -3.38 45.70 3.02
CA SER A 26 -3.85 44.56 3.79
C SER A 26 -4.44 43.46 2.89
N PHE A 27 -5.17 43.82 1.83
CA PHE A 27 -5.70 42.83 0.88
C PHE A 27 -4.59 42.13 0.11
N VAL A 28 -3.63 42.89 -0.44
CA VAL A 28 -2.52 42.35 -1.23
C VAL A 28 -1.60 41.45 -0.38
N LEU A 29 -1.26 41.86 0.84
CA LEU A 29 -0.40 41.07 1.72
C LEU A 29 -1.08 39.80 2.27
N ASN A 30 -2.41 39.67 2.11
CA ASN A 30 -3.18 38.47 2.45
C ASN A 30 -3.73 37.74 1.21
N ALA A 31 -3.40 38.21 0.00
CA ALA A 31 -3.90 37.64 -1.24
C ALA A 31 -3.27 36.26 -1.48
N LYS A 32 -4.08 35.32 -1.99
CA LYS A 32 -3.57 34.04 -2.48
C LYS A 32 -2.74 34.26 -3.75
N ARG A 33 -1.73 33.42 -3.95
CA ARG A 33 -0.97 33.38 -5.20
C ARG A 33 -1.68 32.47 -6.19
N GLY A 34 -1.83 32.92 -7.42
CA GLY A 34 -2.29 32.11 -8.54
C GLY A 34 -1.18 31.21 -9.10
N PRO A 35 -1.52 30.32 -10.04
CA PRO A 35 -0.59 29.34 -10.63
C PRO A 35 0.62 29.95 -11.34
N LYS A 36 0.55 31.22 -11.75
CA LYS A 36 1.63 31.97 -12.42
C LYS A 36 2.34 32.95 -11.48
N GLY A 37 2.07 32.88 -10.17
CA GLY A 37 2.63 33.75 -9.15
C GLY A 37 1.94 35.10 -9.00
N GLU A 38 0.83 35.33 -9.72
CA GLU A 38 -0.01 36.51 -9.65
C GLU A 38 -0.77 36.62 -8.32
N TYR A 39 -1.09 37.83 -7.88
CA TYR A 39 -1.85 38.05 -6.65
C TYR A 39 -3.35 38.04 -6.96
N ILE A 40 -4.06 37.04 -6.45
CA ILE A 40 -5.52 36.94 -6.59
C ILE A 40 -6.17 37.90 -5.61
N CYS A 41 -6.35 39.15 -6.05
CA CYS A 41 -7.02 40.20 -5.29
C CYS A 41 -7.59 41.26 -6.24
N SER A 42 -8.39 42.20 -5.72
CA SER A 42 -8.98 43.29 -6.49
C SER A 42 -8.00 44.37 -6.92
N ALA A 43 -6.71 44.26 -6.55
CA ALA A 43 -5.66 45.15 -7.00
C ALA A 43 -5.11 44.69 -8.36
N SER A 44 -4.69 45.63 -9.22
CA SER A 44 -3.93 45.25 -10.42
C SER A 44 -2.61 44.59 -10.02
N GLN A 45 -2.11 43.68 -10.86
CA GLN A 45 -0.88 42.95 -10.58
C GLN A 45 0.32 43.87 -10.35
N GLU A 46 0.42 44.95 -11.14
CA GLU A 46 1.43 46.00 -10.98
C GLU A 46 1.34 46.70 -9.61
N THR A 47 0.12 46.98 -9.14
CA THR A 47 -0.11 47.60 -7.82
C THR A 47 0.26 46.63 -6.69
N ALA A 48 -0.08 45.34 -6.84
CA ALA A 48 0.23 44.32 -5.86
C ALA A 48 1.75 44.11 -5.70
N GLU A 49 2.48 44.05 -6.82
CA GLU A 49 3.93 43.95 -6.85
C GLU A 49 4.61 45.19 -6.23
N LYS A 50 4.09 46.38 -6.52
CA LYS A 50 4.55 47.64 -5.90
C LYS A 50 4.40 47.63 -4.39
N ILE A 51 3.26 47.16 -3.87
CA ILE A 51 2.99 47.04 -2.43
C ILE A 51 3.95 46.04 -1.77
N VAL A 52 4.18 44.89 -2.38
CA VAL A 52 5.07 43.86 -1.84
C VAL A 52 6.53 44.32 -1.87
N ALA A 53 6.95 45.01 -2.94
CA ALA A 53 8.27 45.62 -3.03
C ALA A 53 8.47 46.69 -1.95
N ALA A 54 7.47 47.54 -1.69
CA ALA A 54 7.50 48.54 -0.62
C ALA A 54 7.59 47.88 0.77
N ALA A 55 6.78 46.85 1.02
CA ALA A 55 6.82 46.09 2.28
C ALA A 55 8.19 45.45 2.52
N LYS A 56 8.78 44.84 1.48
CA LYS A 56 10.11 44.21 1.55
C LYS A 56 11.21 45.25 1.78
N LYS A 57 11.17 46.39 1.08
CA LYS A 57 12.16 47.48 1.20
C LYS A 57 12.16 48.10 2.59
N LEU A 58 10.99 48.24 3.21
CA LEU A 58 10.85 48.77 4.56
C LEU A 58 11.11 47.72 5.66
N GLY A 59 11.28 46.44 5.30
CA GLY A 59 11.40 45.36 6.28
C GLY A 59 10.12 45.15 7.10
N TYR A 60 8.95 45.48 6.53
CA TYR A 60 7.66 45.27 7.17
C TYR A 60 7.46 43.78 7.48
N ARG A 61 7.17 43.48 8.74
CA ARG A 61 6.76 42.14 9.18
C ARG A 61 5.30 42.19 9.60
N LYS A 62 4.49 41.30 9.02
CA LYS A 62 3.08 41.17 9.39
C LYS A 62 2.99 40.92 10.89
N ASN A 63 2.32 41.82 11.60
CA ASN A 63 2.08 41.66 13.03
C ASN A 63 0.96 40.62 13.23
N MET A 64 1.35 39.40 13.64
CA MET A 64 0.42 38.29 13.85
C MET A 64 -0.64 38.61 14.92
N ALA A 65 -0.31 39.39 15.96
CA ALA A 65 -1.26 39.81 16.99
C ALA A 65 -2.34 40.77 16.44
N ALA A 66 -1.98 41.65 15.50
CA ALA A 66 -2.95 42.52 14.83
C ALA A 66 -3.75 41.80 13.71
N SER A 67 -3.25 40.65 13.25
CA SER A 67 -3.96 39.76 12.33
C SER A 67 -4.98 38.91 13.08
N SER A 68 -4.61 38.33 14.23
CA SER A 68 -5.48 37.50 15.07
C SER A 68 -6.65 38.29 15.67
N LEU A 69 -6.42 39.55 16.06
CA LEU A 69 -7.49 40.48 16.49
C LEU A 69 -8.57 40.73 15.42
N ARG A 70 -8.23 40.56 14.12
CA ARG A 70 -9.18 40.72 13.01
C ARG A 70 -9.85 39.40 12.60
N SER A 71 -9.12 38.28 12.65
CA SER A 71 -9.64 36.96 12.27
C SER A 71 -10.35 36.23 13.40
N GLY A 72 -10.15 36.62 14.66
CA GLY A 72 -10.65 35.90 15.84
C GLY A 72 -9.85 34.64 16.21
N TYR A 73 -8.88 34.25 15.38
CA TYR A 73 -8.04 33.05 15.57
C TYR A 73 -6.56 33.41 15.52
N SER A 74 -5.76 32.87 16.45
CA SER A 74 -4.32 33.10 16.54
C SER A 74 -3.47 32.16 15.69
N LYS A 75 -4.09 31.07 15.19
CA LYS A 75 -3.43 29.90 14.60
C LYS A 75 -2.33 29.35 15.50
N THR A 76 -2.61 29.21 16.79
CA THR A 76 -1.66 28.65 17.77
C THR A 76 -2.32 27.54 18.57
N LEU A 77 -1.67 26.38 18.70
CA LEU A 77 -2.13 25.25 19.49
C LEU A 77 -1.22 25.07 20.71
N GLY A 78 -1.82 24.76 21.85
CA GLY A 78 -1.09 24.34 23.05
C GLY A 78 -1.09 22.82 23.17
N ILE A 79 0.08 22.22 23.33
CA ILE A 79 0.26 20.78 23.49
C ILE A 79 0.92 20.52 24.84
N ILE A 80 0.21 19.82 25.73
CA ILE A 80 0.65 19.56 27.09
C ILE A 80 0.74 18.05 27.27
N VAL A 81 1.94 17.54 27.58
CA VAL A 81 2.22 16.12 27.76
C VAL A 81 2.74 15.84 29.17
N ALA A 82 2.73 14.58 29.59
CA ALA A 82 3.23 14.21 30.92
C ALA A 82 4.75 14.39 31.03
N ASP A 83 5.53 13.85 30.09
CA ASP A 83 6.99 13.99 30.06
C ASP A 83 7.48 14.04 28.62
N ILE A 84 7.99 15.20 28.18
CA ILE A 84 8.48 15.36 26.80
C ILE A 84 9.79 14.59 26.53
N ALA A 85 10.52 14.16 27.57
CA ALA A 85 11.72 13.34 27.43
C ALA A 85 11.39 11.86 27.16
N ASN A 86 10.16 11.44 27.41
CA ASN A 86 9.70 10.11 27.08
C ASN A 86 9.46 10.00 25.56
N THR A 87 10.06 8.98 24.94
CA THR A 87 10.01 8.75 23.49
C THR A 87 8.59 8.71 22.92
N PHE A 88 7.65 8.13 23.67
CA PHE A 88 6.23 8.09 23.27
C PHE A 88 5.64 9.50 23.09
N PHE A 89 5.88 10.41 24.05
CA PHE A 89 5.35 11.77 23.97
C PHE A 89 6.15 12.64 23.01
N SER A 90 7.48 12.48 22.92
CA SER A 90 8.29 13.25 21.96
C SER A 90 7.89 12.95 20.52
N ASP A 91 7.57 11.69 20.20
CA ASP A 91 7.15 11.28 18.86
C ASP A 91 5.77 11.85 18.50
N ILE A 92 4.81 11.79 19.43
CA ILE A 92 3.50 12.42 19.24
C ILE A 92 3.67 13.93 19.02
N CYS A 93 4.48 14.60 19.84
CA CYS A 93 4.77 16.03 19.71
C CYS A 93 5.39 16.37 18.35
N ARG A 94 6.35 15.58 17.87
CA ARG A 94 6.98 15.75 16.55
C ARG A 94 5.96 15.62 15.42
N HIS A 95 5.09 14.61 15.48
CA HIS A 95 4.06 14.43 14.48
C HIS A 95 3.03 15.57 14.51
N LEU A 96 2.58 15.98 15.70
CA LEU A 96 1.67 17.11 15.88
C LEU A 96 2.27 18.41 15.34
N GLU A 97 3.54 18.69 15.60
CA GLU A 97 4.25 19.86 15.08
C GLU A 97 4.18 19.91 13.54
N ASN A 98 4.52 18.80 12.89
CA ASN A 98 4.54 18.71 11.43
C ASN A 98 3.13 18.88 10.83
N ILE A 99 2.15 18.18 11.40
CA ILE A 99 0.75 18.22 10.93
C ILE A 99 0.15 19.62 11.14
N SER A 100 0.38 20.21 12.32
CA SER A 100 -0.12 21.56 12.63
C SER A 100 0.54 22.61 11.74
N ALA A 101 1.84 22.51 11.48
CA ALA A 101 2.59 23.43 10.65
C ALA A 101 2.09 23.43 9.20
N GLN A 102 1.76 22.26 8.64
CA GLN A 102 1.16 22.13 7.30
C GLN A 102 -0.20 22.85 7.20
N ALA A 103 -0.99 22.83 8.29
CA ALA A 103 -2.25 23.58 8.39
C ALA A 103 -2.08 25.08 8.75
N GLY A 104 -0.82 25.54 8.88
CA GLY A 104 -0.46 26.91 9.20
C GLY A 104 -0.65 27.28 10.68
N TYR A 105 -0.65 26.31 11.59
CA TYR A 105 -0.66 26.52 13.04
C TYR A 105 0.75 26.50 13.64
N LEU A 106 0.99 27.37 14.61
CA LEU A 106 2.13 27.30 15.53
C LEU A 106 1.80 26.36 16.70
N SER A 107 2.71 25.48 17.07
CA SER A 107 2.55 24.60 18.24
C SER A 107 3.45 25.05 19.39
N ILE A 108 2.90 25.12 20.61
CA ILE A 108 3.64 25.41 21.84
C ILE A 108 3.53 24.21 22.78
N PHE A 109 4.67 23.71 23.26
CA PHE A 109 4.75 22.47 24.05
C PHE A 109 5.00 22.74 25.54
N GLY A 110 4.39 21.93 26.41
CA GLY A 110 4.60 21.95 27.86
C GLY A 110 4.63 20.54 28.45
N SER A 111 5.51 20.31 29.43
CA SER A 111 5.63 19.06 30.18
C SER A 111 5.12 19.24 31.61
N THR A 112 4.22 18.38 32.08
CA THR A 112 3.62 18.48 33.42
C THR A 112 4.38 17.71 34.49
N ASP A 113 5.21 16.74 34.10
CA ASP A 113 5.87 15.76 34.97
C ASP A 113 4.86 15.09 35.91
N ASP A 114 3.65 14.83 35.41
CA ASP A 114 2.48 14.32 36.15
C ASP A 114 2.03 15.19 37.34
N ASN A 115 2.40 16.48 37.37
CA ASN A 115 2.02 17.42 38.42
C ASN A 115 0.77 18.27 38.03
N PRO A 116 -0.37 18.13 38.73
CA PRO A 116 -1.60 18.88 38.45
C PRO A 116 -1.45 20.41 38.56
N GLU A 117 -0.67 20.91 39.51
CA GLU A 117 -0.43 22.34 39.68
C GLU A 117 0.37 22.93 38.51
N LYS A 118 1.39 22.21 38.05
CA LYS A 118 2.21 22.58 36.88
C LYS A 118 1.37 22.57 35.62
N MET A 119 0.49 21.57 35.45
CA MET A 119 -0.46 21.52 34.34
C MET A 119 -1.38 22.75 34.36
N SER A 120 -1.95 23.08 35.51
CA SER A 120 -2.80 24.27 35.70
C SER A 120 -2.09 25.55 35.29
N GLN A 121 -0.83 25.72 35.70
CA GLN A 121 -0.01 26.87 35.34
C GLN A 121 0.28 26.93 33.84
N LEU A 122 0.57 25.80 33.19
CA LEU A 122 0.83 25.72 31.77
C LEU A 122 -0.42 26.05 30.95
N ILE A 123 -1.56 25.47 31.30
CA ILE A 123 -2.83 25.75 30.62
C ILE A 123 -3.15 27.25 30.70
N ASN A 124 -3.08 27.84 31.90
CA ASN A 124 -3.34 29.28 32.08
C ASN A 124 -2.39 30.15 31.25
N LYS A 125 -1.10 29.80 31.17
CA LYS A 125 -0.12 30.53 30.34
C LYS A 125 -0.40 30.38 28.85
N PHE A 126 -0.81 29.21 28.40
CA PHE A 126 -1.13 28.95 26.99
C PHE A 126 -2.40 29.70 26.57
N ILE A 127 -3.45 29.63 27.38
CA ILE A 127 -4.68 30.41 27.20
C ILE A 127 -4.36 31.92 27.18
N ALA A 128 -3.57 32.42 28.13
CA ALA A 128 -3.16 33.83 28.16
C ALA A 128 -2.30 34.24 26.96
N SER A 129 -1.65 33.28 26.30
CA SER A 129 -0.89 33.49 25.06
C SER A 129 -1.76 33.42 23.80
N GLY A 130 -3.07 33.17 23.95
CA GLY A 130 -4.05 33.21 22.88
C GLY A 130 -4.13 31.94 22.03
N VAL A 131 -3.84 30.75 22.58
CA VAL A 131 -4.02 29.49 21.84
C VAL A 131 -5.49 29.30 21.42
N ASP A 132 -5.71 28.72 20.24
CA ASP A 132 -7.05 28.43 19.71
C ASP A 132 -7.61 27.10 20.24
N GLY A 133 -6.75 26.23 20.78
CA GLY A 133 -7.13 24.91 21.28
C GLY A 133 -5.98 24.20 22.00
N LEU A 134 -6.33 23.17 22.78
CA LEU A 134 -5.40 22.40 23.60
C LEU A 134 -5.45 20.89 23.27
N ILE A 135 -4.28 20.27 23.16
CA ILE A 135 -4.12 18.80 23.21
C ILE A 135 -3.42 18.47 24.53
N VAL A 136 -4.02 17.64 25.38
CA VAL A 136 -3.58 17.44 26.76
C VAL A 136 -3.48 15.95 27.08
N ALA A 137 -2.33 15.52 27.60
CA ALA A 137 -2.22 14.29 28.40
C ALA A 137 -2.48 14.67 29.87
N PRO A 138 -3.67 14.36 30.41
CA PRO A 138 -4.09 14.92 31.69
C PRO A 138 -3.38 14.30 32.90
N CYS A 139 -3.22 15.10 33.96
CA CYS A 139 -2.90 14.60 35.29
C CYS A 139 -4.17 14.04 35.96
N ALA A 140 -4.02 13.15 36.95
CA ALA A 140 -5.16 12.69 37.75
C ALA A 140 -5.80 13.87 38.50
N HIS A 141 -7.11 13.78 38.76
CA HIS A 141 -7.88 14.74 39.55
C HIS A 141 -8.03 16.15 38.94
N THR A 142 -7.91 16.29 37.62
CA THR A 142 -8.08 17.58 36.92
C THR A 142 -9.32 17.66 36.04
N GLU A 143 -10.29 16.78 36.26
CA GLU A 143 -11.52 16.64 35.46
C GLU A 143 -12.36 17.91 35.44
N GLN A 144 -12.52 18.53 36.60
CA GLN A 144 -13.31 19.76 36.76
C GLN A 144 -12.68 20.91 35.98
N GLN A 145 -11.38 21.17 36.21
CA GLN A 145 -10.64 22.23 35.54
C GLN A 145 -10.70 22.07 34.00
N ILE A 146 -10.42 20.87 33.50
CA ILE A 146 -10.43 20.57 32.06
C ILE A 146 -11.84 20.78 31.47
N SER A 147 -12.90 20.38 32.19
CA SER A 147 -14.28 20.58 31.75
C SER A 147 -14.66 22.06 31.69
N GLU A 148 -14.26 22.85 32.68
CA GLU A 148 -14.51 24.29 32.73
C GLU A 148 -13.83 25.03 31.58
N ILE A 149 -12.60 24.64 31.23
CA ILE A 149 -11.84 25.19 30.11
C ILE A 149 -12.50 24.82 28.77
N ALA A 150 -12.85 23.54 28.59
CA ALA A 150 -13.45 23.05 27.35
C ALA A 150 -14.83 23.69 27.07
N ALA A 151 -15.59 23.97 28.12
CA ALA A 151 -16.92 24.57 28.00
C ALA A 151 -16.89 26.08 27.71
N ASN A 152 -15.91 26.81 28.27
CA ASN A 152 -15.99 28.27 28.34
C ASN A 152 -14.80 29.02 27.71
N VAL A 153 -13.72 28.33 27.36
CA VAL A 153 -12.46 28.99 26.99
C VAL A 153 -11.95 28.54 25.62
N VAL A 154 -11.54 27.28 25.47
CA VAL A 154 -10.99 26.74 24.21
C VAL A 154 -11.31 25.25 24.07
N PRO A 155 -11.46 24.72 22.84
CA PRO A 155 -11.51 23.30 22.55
C PRO A 155 -10.34 22.51 23.19
N VAL A 156 -10.65 21.35 23.77
CA VAL A 156 -9.65 20.45 24.39
C VAL A 156 -9.80 19.03 23.87
N VAL A 157 -8.69 18.42 23.44
CA VAL A 157 -8.59 17.00 23.09
C VAL A 157 -7.65 16.30 24.07
N LEU A 158 -8.12 15.21 24.68
CA LEU A 158 -7.34 14.36 25.58
C LEU A 158 -6.62 13.25 24.81
N ILE A 159 -5.37 12.98 25.20
CA ILE A 159 -4.53 11.89 24.68
C ILE A 159 -3.92 11.08 25.81
N ASP A 160 -3.50 9.84 25.52
CA ASP A 160 -2.88 8.85 26.44
C ASP A 160 -3.80 8.41 27.60
N ARG A 161 -4.29 9.36 28.40
CA ARG A 161 -5.10 9.13 29.60
C ARG A 161 -6.47 9.74 29.45
N ASP A 162 -7.49 8.97 29.83
CA ASP A 162 -8.86 9.46 29.87
C ASP A 162 -9.21 9.97 31.27
N LEU A 163 -10.03 11.01 31.29
CA LEU A 163 -10.69 11.56 32.45
C LEU A 163 -12.20 11.30 32.26
N ALA A 164 -12.67 10.16 32.77
CA ALA A 164 -14.03 9.67 32.50
C ALA A 164 -15.12 10.69 32.87
N SER A 165 -14.90 11.50 33.91
CA SER A 165 -15.85 12.52 34.37
C SER A 165 -15.73 13.86 33.64
N ALA A 166 -14.73 14.06 32.78
CA ALA A 166 -14.54 15.31 32.05
C ALA A 166 -15.57 15.48 30.93
N LYS A 167 -16.19 16.65 30.83
CA LYS A 167 -17.25 16.95 29.84
C LYS A 167 -16.75 17.94 28.78
N GLY A 168 -17.32 17.86 27.57
CA GLY A 168 -17.01 18.78 26.48
C GLY A 168 -15.65 18.58 25.79
N VAL A 169 -14.92 17.52 26.13
CA VAL A 169 -13.59 17.23 25.56
C VAL A 169 -13.63 16.16 24.48
N GLY A 170 -12.78 16.33 23.46
CA GLY A 170 -12.45 15.28 22.50
C GLY A 170 -11.51 14.25 23.13
N ARG A 171 -11.53 13.00 22.65
CA ARG A 171 -10.73 11.89 23.19
C ARG A 171 -10.09 11.10 22.07
N VAL A 172 -8.76 10.97 22.11
CA VAL A 172 -8.00 10.06 21.26
C VAL A 172 -7.24 9.11 22.16
N MET A 173 -7.81 7.91 22.34
CA MET A 173 -7.34 6.91 23.31
C MET A 173 -6.81 5.69 22.59
N MET A 174 -5.86 4.99 23.19
CA MET A 174 -5.47 3.67 22.74
C MET A 174 -6.33 2.59 23.42
N ASP A 175 -6.62 1.52 22.68
CA ASP A 175 -7.19 0.28 23.23
C ASP A 175 -6.14 -0.48 24.07
N ASN A 176 -6.02 -0.08 25.34
CA ASN A 176 -5.06 -0.62 26.29
C ASN A 176 -5.42 -2.04 26.76
N GLU A 177 -6.70 -2.41 26.76
CA GLU A 177 -7.13 -3.78 27.11
C GLU A 177 -6.70 -4.75 26.02
N ASN A 178 -6.97 -4.42 24.75
CA ASN A 178 -6.49 -5.21 23.62
C ASN A 178 -4.95 -5.25 23.57
N ALA A 179 -4.26 -4.18 23.97
CA ALA A 179 -2.79 -4.18 24.05
C ALA A 179 -2.27 -5.26 25.02
N GLY A 180 -2.89 -5.37 26.21
CA GLY A 180 -2.58 -6.42 27.17
C GLY A 180 -2.91 -7.82 26.66
N ARG A 181 -4.06 -7.97 25.98
CA ARG A 181 -4.48 -9.22 25.34
C ARG A 181 -3.51 -9.67 24.25
N GLN A 182 -3.10 -8.78 23.34
CA GLN A 182 -2.17 -9.11 22.25
C GLN A 182 -0.83 -9.65 22.78
N ALA A 183 -0.24 -8.97 23.77
CA ALA A 183 1.01 -9.41 24.39
C ALA A 183 0.89 -10.82 25.02
N THR A 184 -0.21 -11.06 25.71
CA THR A 184 -0.48 -12.31 26.43
C THR A 184 -0.79 -13.44 25.45
N ARG A 185 -1.66 -13.19 24.47
CA ARG A 185 -2.04 -14.12 23.41
C ARG A 185 -0.83 -14.59 22.62
N HIS A 186 0.11 -13.69 22.31
CA HIS A 186 1.37 -14.04 21.66
C HIS A 186 2.16 -15.08 22.46
N LEU A 187 2.33 -14.85 23.77
CA LEU A 187 3.06 -15.77 24.64
C LEU A 187 2.34 -17.11 24.82
N ILE A 188 1.01 -17.08 24.96
CA ILE A 188 0.18 -18.31 25.00
C ILE A 188 0.34 -19.09 23.68
N GLY A 189 0.27 -18.41 22.54
CA GLY A 189 0.46 -19.00 21.20
C GLY A 189 1.84 -19.62 21.02
N ASN A 190 2.87 -19.12 21.71
CA ASN A 190 4.21 -19.70 21.76
C ASN A 190 4.35 -20.84 22.79
N GLY A 191 3.26 -21.27 23.43
CA GLY A 191 3.21 -22.39 24.36
C GLY A 191 3.51 -22.03 25.82
N HIS A 192 3.63 -20.75 26.16
CA HIS A 192 3.85 -20.32 27.54
C HIS A 192 2.55 -20.38 28.34
N LYS A 193 2.57 -21.11 29.46
CA LYS A 193 1.40 -21.26 30.35
C LYS A 193 1.53 -20.43 31.63
N LYS A 194 2.76 -20.25 32.12
CA LYS A 194 3.08 -19.47 33.31
C LYS A 194 3.67 -18.14 32.89
N ILE A 195 2.77 -17.19 32.63
CA ILE A 195 3.08 -15.83 32.19
C ILE A 195 2.79 -14.89 33.36
N GLU A 196 3.71 -13.98 33.69
CA GLU A 196 3.45 -12.92 34.67
C GLU A 196 3.68 -11.54 34.05
N MET A 197 2.80 -10.58 34.36
CA MET A 197 3.00 -9.17 34.02
C MET A 197 3.55 -8.43 35.24
N ILE A 198 4.67 -7.72 35.08
CA ILE A 198 5.29 -6.93 36.16
C ILE A 198 4.97 -5.46 35.91
N ARG A 199 4.28 -4.81 36.85
CA ARG A 199 3.79 -3.42 36.71
C ARG A 199 4.12 -2.56 37.93
N TYR A 200 4.00 -1.24 37.77
CA TYR A 200 4.09 -0.32 38.90
C TYR A 200 2.83 -0.36 39.79
N GLN A 201 3.01 -0.01 41.06
CA GLN A 201 1.91 0.49 41.88
C GLN A 201 1.45 1.82 41.29
N THR A 202 0.25 1.85 40.71
CA THR A 202 -0.26 3.01 39.98
C THR A 202 -1.78 3.00 39.89
N ASP A 203 -2.37 4.19 39.89
CA ASP A 203 -3.78 4.43 39.60
C ASP A 203 -4.01 4.84 38.13
N ILE A 204 -2.96 4.83 37.30
CA ILE A 204 -3.04 5.26 35.90
C ILE A 204 -3.86 4.23 35.09
N PRO A 205 -4.97 4.65 34.44
CA PRO A 205 -5.85 3.74 33.72
C PRO A 205 -5.19 2.93 32.60
N THR A 206 -4.17 3.48 31.92
CA THR A 206 -3.51 2.80 30.79
C THR A 206 -2.84 1.49 31.22
N ILE A 207 -2.07 1.51 32.31
CA ILE A 207 -1.41 0.31 32.86
C ILE A 207 -2.43 -0.66 33.44
N LEU A 208 -3.45 -0.16 34.15
CA LEU A 208 -4.49 -0.99 34.74
C LEU A 208 -5.31 -1.73 33.67
N LYS A 209 -5.65 -1.07 32.56
CA LYS A 209 -6.33 -1.68 31.41
C LYS A 209 -5.47 -2.71 30.70
N ARG A 210 -4.17 -2.46 30.52
CA ARG A 210 -3.23 -3.48 29.99
C ARG A 210 -3.18 -4.71 30.89
N PHE A 211 -3.14 -4.51 32.20
CA PHE A 211 -3.16 -5.61 33.15
C PHE A 211 -4.49 -6.36 33.13
N GLN A 212 -5.63 -5.66 32.99
CA GLN A 212 -6.93 -6.29 32.83
C GLN A 212 -6.97 -7.17 31.57
N GLY A 213 -6.49 -6.66 30.43
CA GLY A 213 -6.38 -7.44 29.20
C GLY A 213 -5.52 -8.69 29.33
N TYR A 214 -4.40 -8.62 30.06
CA TYR A 214 -3.59 -9.80 30.39
C TYR A 214 -4.38 -10.82 31.23
N LYS A 215 -5.05 -10.37 32.30
CA LYS A 215 -5.84 -11.27 33.15
C LYS A 215 -6.94 -11.97 32.35
N ASP A 216 -7.71 -11.20 31.60
CA ASP A 216 -8.83 -11.75 30.85
C ASP A 216 -8.34 -12.77 29.82
N GLU A 217 -7.27 -12.48 29.08
CA GLU A 217 -6.71 -13.43 28.11
C GLU A 217 -6.22 -14.72 28.77
N MET A 218 -5.65 -14.64 29.98
CA MET A 218 -5.27 -15.82 30.76
C MET A 218 -6.50 -16.63 31.21
N PHE A 219 -7.58 -15.97 31.66
CA PHE A 219 -8.82 -16.64 32.04
C PHE A 219 -9.53 -17.29 30.84
N ASP A 220 -9.62 -16.57 29.72
CA ASP A 220 -10.26 -17.02 28.49
C ASP A 220 -9.58 -18.28 27.91
N ASN A 221 -8.29 -18.49 28.21
CA ASN A 221 -7.51 -19.66 27.79
C ASN A 221 -7.34 -20.74 28.88
N GLY A 222 -8.09 -20.68 29.99
CA GLY A 222 -8.01 -21.68 31.07
C GLY A 222 -6.70 -21.66 31.88
N LEU A 223 -6.00 -20.53 31.87
CA LEU A 223 -4.73 -20.29 32.57
C LEU A 223 -4.87 -19.34 33.77
N GLY A 224 -6.10 -18.99 34.16
CA GLY A 224 -6.40 -18.05 35.24
C GLY A 224 -5.74 -18.37 36.58
N GLN A 225 -5.48 -19.66 36.87
CA GLN A 225 -4.76 -20.12 38.07
C GLN A 225 -3.30 -19.66 38.15
N TYR A 226 -2.71 -19.24 37.03
CA TYR A 226 -1.33 -18.72 36.97
C TYR A 226 -1.27 -17.20 37.04
N VAL A 227 -2.42 -16.51 37.04
CA VAL A 227 -2.45 -15.05 37.10
C VAL A 227 -1.91 -14.57 38.44
N LYS A 228 -0.80 -13.83 38.39
CA LYS A 228 -0.26 -13.09 39.54
C LYS A 228 -0.10 -11.61 39.21
N ASP A 229 -0.42 -10.77 40.19
CA ASP A 229 -0.22 -9.32 40.12
C ASP A 229 1.11 -8.96 40.79
N ASN A 230 2.19 -8.86 39.99
CA ASN A 230 3.49 -8.43 40.49
C ASN A 230 3.61 -6.91 40.41
N ILE A 231 3.45 -6.28 41.57
CA ILE A 231 3.46 -4.83 41.71
C ILE A 231 4.80 -4.38 42.31
N ILE A 232 5.50 -3.48 41.61
CA ILE A 232 6.74 -2.85 42.10
C ILE A 232 6.54 -1.36 42.39
N ARG A 233 7.29 -0.80 43.35
CA ARG A 233 7.24 0.64 43.69
C ARG A 233 8.10 1.46 42.72
N LYS A 234 7.64 2.66 42.35
CA LYS A 234 8.31 3.53 41.37
C LYS A 234 9.61 4.14 41.93
N GLU A 235 9.74 4.23 43.25
CA GLU A 235 10.92 4.78 43.94
C GLU A 235 12.06 3.76 44.06
N SER A 236 11.76 2.46 43.90
CA SER A 236 12.70 1.35 44.09
C SER A 236 12.61 0.34 42.94
N VAL A 237 12.49 0.83 41.70
CA VAL A 237 12.24 0.00 40.50
C VAL A 237 13.32 -1.05 40.30
N ASP A 238 14.59 -0.69 40.49
CA ASP A 238 15.71 -1.60 40.22
C ASP A 238 15.72 -2.80 41.18
N GLU A 239 15.65 -2.54 42.49
CA GLU A 239 15.60 -3.60 43.51
C GLU A 239 14.32 -4.44 43.38
N GLY A 240 13.16 -3.77 43.23
CA GLY A 240 11.88 -4.45 43.10
C GLY A 240 11.77 -5.30 41.83
N MET A 241 12.40 -4.89 40.73
CA MET A 241 12.41 -5.66 39.49
C MET A 241 13.28 -6.91 39.61
N ILE A 242 14.45 -6.81 40.25
CA ILE A 242 15.33 -7.96 40.52
C ILE A 242 14.60 -8.99 41.37
N ASP A 243 13.96 -8.56 42.45
CA ASP A 243 13.19 -9.46 43.32
C ASP A 243 12.02 -10.10 42.57
N ALA A 244 11.26 -9.31 41.81
CA ALA A 244 10.12 -9.80 41.03
C ALA A 244 10.53 -10.87 39.99
N VAL A 245 11.62 -10.65 39.25
CA VAL A 245 12.14 -11.60 38.26
C VAL A 245 12.66 -12.88 38.93
N ARG A 246 13.40 -12.76 40.03
CA ARG A 246 13.91 -13.92 40.79
C ARG A 246 12.77 -14.78 41.31
N GLU A 247 11.79 -14.17 41.97
CA GLU A 247 10.65 -14.92 42.53
C GLU A 247 9.75 -15.51 41.42
N ALA A 248 9.62 -14.82 40.28
CA ALA A 248 8.91 -15.37 39.12
C ALA A 248 9.60 -16.67 38.65
N ARG A 249 10.95 -16.67 38.59
CA ARG A 249 11.70 -17.88 38.23
C ARG A 249 11.47 -19.02 39.22
N GLU A 250 11.48 -18.72 40.53
CA GLU A 250 11.24 -19.72 41.59
C GLU A 250 9.86 -20.38 41.49
N ARG A 251 8.84 -19.64 41.00
CA ARG A 251 7.50 -20.17 40.70
C ARG A 251 7.42 -20.97 39.39
N GLY A 252 8.51 -21.01 38.63
CA GLY A 252 8.60 -21.65 37.32
C GLY A 252 7.95 -20.84 36.20
N VAL A 253 7.84 -19.52 36.36
CA VAL A 253 7.44 -18.60 35.28
C VAL A 253 8.51 -18.63 34.21
N ASN A 254 8.09 -18.68 32.94
CA ASN A 254 8.99 -18.72 31.79
C ASN A 254 8.67 -17.64 30.75
N ALA A 255 7.74 -16.74 31.06
CA ALA A 255 7.37 -15.63 30.21
C ALA A 255 6.97 -14.40 31.02
N LEU A 256 7.47 -13.23 30.62
CA LEU A 256 7.26 -11.96 31.30
C LEU A 256 6.73 -10.90 30.33
N ILE A 257 5.73 -10.13 30.79
CA ILE A 257 5.22 -8.96 30.08
C ILE A 257 5.57 -7.70 30.88
N PHE A 258 6.18 -6.73 30.19
CA PHE A 258 6.47 -5.41 30.74
C PHE A 258 5.57 -4.37 30.07
N PRO A 259 4.60 -3.78 30.79
CA PRO A 259 3.56 -2.93 30.20
C PRO A 259 4.01 -1.48 29.91
N SER A 260 5.30 -1.15 29.99
CA SER A 260 5.85 0.16 29.62
C SER A 260 7.32 0.04 29.17
N ASN A 261 7.82 1.01 28.40
CA ASN A 261 9.21 1.03 27.95
C ASN A 261 10.21 1.00 29.13
N LEU A 262 9.95 1.79 30.18
CA LEU A 262 10.84 1.82 31.35
C LEU A 262 10.89 0.46 32.06
N LEU A 263 9.73 -0.18 32.27
CA LEU A 263 9.68 -1.53 32.85
C LEU A 263 10.37 -2.55 31.95
N THR A 264 10.28 -2.38 30.63
CA THR A 264 10.94 -3.23 29.65
C THR A 264 12.46 -3.14 29.79
N ILE A 265 13.01 -1.93 29.80
CA ILE A 265 14.45 -1.68 29.98
C ILE A 265 14.94 -2.27 31.32
N LYS A 266 14.24 -1.96 32.40
CA LYS A 266 14.61 -2.42 33.76
C LYS A 266 14.45 -3.92 33.93
N GLY A 267 13.41 -4.51 33.34
CA GLY A 267 13.15 -5.94 33.33
C GLY A 267 14.24 -6.73 32.62
N ILE A 268 14.61 -6.32 31.40
CA ILE A 268 15.71 -6.94 30.65
C ILE A 268 17.02 -6.82 31.43
N ALA A 269 17.31 -5.65 32.00
CA ALA A 269 18.51 -5.46 32.83
C ALA A 269 18.51 -6.38 34.06
N ALA A 270 17.39 -6.54 34.75
CA ALA A 270 17.27 -7.43 35.91
C ALA A 270 17.45 -8.91 35.52
N ILE A 271 16.85 -9.37 34.41
CA ILE A 271 17.01 -10.72 33.88
C ILE A 271 18.49 -11.00 33.60
N ASN A 272 19.18 -10.08 32.92
CA ASN A 272 20.60 -10.20 32.61
C ASN A 272 21.48 -10.19 33.87
N ASN A 273 21.19 -9.31 34.84
CA ASN A 273 21.94 -9.21 36.10
C ASN A 273 21.82 -10.47 36.96
N LEU A 274 20.70 -11.18 36.88
CA LEU A 274 20.46 -12.46 37.55
C LEU A 274 21.08 -13.65 36.79
N GLY A 275 21.68 -13.42 35.62
CA GLY A 275 22.31 -14.45 34.79
C GLY A 275 21.32 -15.30 33.98
N TYR A 276 20.06 -14.90 33.89
CA TYR A 276 19.05 -15.56 33.06
C TYR A 276 19.17 -15.12 31.59
N LYS A 277 18.79 -16.01 30.68
CA LYS A 277 18.82 -15.79 29.24
C LYS A 277 17.44 -15.45 28.68
N ILE A 278 17.43 -14.58 27.69
CA ILE A 278 16.26 -14.28 26.87
C ILE A 278 16.53 -14.87 25.46
N PRO A 279 15.64 -15.68 24.87
CA PRO A 279 14.35 -16.11 25.41
C PRO A 279 14.42 -17.40 26.27
N ASP A 280 15.59 -18.02 26.41
CA ASP A 280 15.71 -19.41 26.91
C ASP A 280 15.17 -19.62 28.34
N ASP A 281 15.44 -18.70 29.26
CA ASP A 281 14.92 -18.75 30.63
C ASP A 281 13.60 -17.99 30.75
N PHE A 282 13.51 -16.84 30.08
CA PHE A 282 12.32 -15.99 30.01
C PHE A 282 12.07 -15.50 28.60
N ALA A 283 10.92 -15.87 28.04
CA ALA A 283 10.34 -15.14 26.93
C ALA A 283 9.86 -13.76 27.41
N VAL A 284 10.19 -12.71 26.67
CA VAL A 284 9.91 -11.33 27.07
C VAL A 284 9.12 -10.60 25.99
N VAL A 285 8.02 -9.98 26.40
CA VAL A 285 7.29 -8.99 25.60
C VAL A 285 7.34 -7.64 26.32
N GLY A 286 7.87 -6.64 25.64
CA GLY A 286 7.91 -5.25 26.11
C GLY A 286 6.75 -4.40 25.62
N PHE A 287 6.85 -3.10 25.86
CA PHE A 287 5.90 -2.10 25.39
C PHE A 287 6.63 -0.86 24.90
N ASP A 288 6.12 -0.27 23.83
CA ASP A 288 6.70 0.85 23.06
C ASP A 288 8.03 0.52 22.35
N GLN A 289 8.24 1.21 21.24
CA GLN A 289 9.52 1.23 20.56
C GLN A 289 10.40 2.29 21.25
N GLY A 290 11.41 1.85 22.00
CA GLY A 290 12.57 2.71 22.24
C GLY A 290 13.53 2.62 21.06
N ASP A 291 14.38 3.63 20.85
CA ASP A 291 15.51 3.57 19.89
C ASP A 291 16.40 2.31 20.08
N ASN A 292 16.32 1.73 21.28
CA ASN A 292 17.08 0.55 21.69
C ASN A 292 16.41 -0.79 21.33
N ALA A 293 15.18 -0.81 20.81
CA ALA A 293 14.45 -2.05 20.50
C ALA A 293 15.21 -2.97 19.52
N GLU A 294 15.97 -2.36 18.61
CA GLU A 294 16.82 -3.06 17.64
C GLU A 294 18.21 -3.43 18.18
N ILE A 295 18.61 -2.85 19.31
CA ILE A 295 19.92 -3.06 19.95
C ILE A 295 19.86 -4.24 20.94
N TYR A 296 18.67 -4.61 21.42
CA TYR A 296 18.52 -5.80 22.26
C TYR A 296 18.92 -7.06 21.50
N ASN A 297 19.69 -7.93 22.18
CA ASN A 297 20.06 -9.24 21.68
C ASN A 297 19.55 -10.30 22.66
N PRO A 298 18.53 -11.10 22.29
CA PRO A 298 17.77 -11.08 21.03
C PRO A 298 16.89 -9.83 20.82
N LYS A 299 16.51 -9.52 19.56
CA LYS A 299 15.61 -8.39 19.23
C LYS A 299 14.31 -8.47 20.05
N LEU A 300 13.87 -7.37 20.62
CA LEU A 300 12.71 -7.36 21.52
C LEU A 300 11.38 -7.48 20.75
N SER A 301 10.49 -8.35 21.23
CA SER A 301 9.06 -8.35 20.90
C SER A 301 8.33 -7.33 21.76
N TYR A 302 7.45 -6.52 21.19
CA TYR A 302 6.76 -5.47 21.94
C TYR A 302 5.41 -5.10 21.34
N VAL A 303 4.54 -4.53 22.16
CA VAL A 303 3.32 -3.86 21.68
C VAL A 303 3.64 -2.40 21.38
N TYR A 304 3.39 -1.99 20.14
CA TYR A 304 3.61 -0.65 19.61
C TYR A 304 2.34 0.20 19.67
N GLN A 305 2.50 1.44 20.10
CA GLN A 305 1.46 2.47 20.08
C GLN A 305 1.62 3.34 18.83
N PRO A 306 0.65 3.39 17.90
CA PRO A 306 0.76 4.18 16.67
C PRO A 306 0.75 5.71 16.89
N THR A 307 1.86 6.29 17.33
CA THR A 307 2.01 7.72 17.69
C THR A 307 1.60 8.68 16.57
N LYS A 308 1.89 8.35 15.31
CA LYS A 308 1.45 9.12 14.13
C LYS A 308 -0.08 9.19 14.01
N LEU A 309 -0.79 8.09 14.23
CA LEU A 309 -2.26 8.06 14.16
C LEU A 309 -2.88 8.82 15.34
N VAL A 310 -2.29 8.71 16.52
CA VAL A 310 -2.70 9.51 17.69
C VAL A 310 -2.57 11.00 17.35
N ALA A 311 -1.41 11.44 16.88
CA ALA A 311 -1.18 12.84 16.50
C ALA A 311 -2.14 13.33 15.41
N GLN A 312 -2.32 12.54 14.33
CA GLN A 312 -3.22 12.88 13.24
C GLN A 312 -4.65 13.07 13.72
N HIS A 313 -5.22 12.09 14.40
CA HIS A 313 -6.59 12.19 14.89
C HIS A 313 -6.77 13.24 15.98
N SER A 314 -5.75 13.49 16.82
CA SER A 314 -5.81 14.57 17.81
C SER A 314 -5.84 15.94 17.16
N PHE A 315 -5.04 16.16 16.11
CA PHE A 315 -5.06 17.41 15.36
C PHE A 315 -6.38 17.58 14.58
N GLU A 316 -6.82 16.56 13.83
CA GLU A 316 -8.06 16.58 13.07
C GLU A 316 -9.27 16.88 13.98
N MET A 317 -9.36 16.18 15.11
CA MET A 317 -10.43 16.38 16.09
C MET A 317 -10.40 17.79 16.66
N LEU A 318 -9.23 18.28 17.09
CA LEU A 318 -9.11 19.63 17.63
C LEU A 318 -9.43 20.69 16.57
N HIS A 319 -8.96 20.51 15.34
CA HIS A 319 -9.22 21.42 14.23
C HIS A 319 -10.71 21.50 13.89
N ASN A 320 -11.40 20.36 13.85
CA ASN A 320 -12.85 20.31 13.64
C ASN A 320 -13.60 21.04 14.76
N MET A 321 -13.17 20.87 16.02
CA MET A 321 -13.74 21.61 17.16
C MET A 321 -13.50 23.12 17.07
N ILE A 322 -12.31 23.56 16.64
CA ILE A 322 -11.97 24.99 16.46
C ILE A 322 -12.79 25.63 15.34
N THR A 323 -13.03 24.88 14.25
CA THR A 323 -13.72 25.36 13.05
C THR A 323 -15.24 25.17 13.08
N GLY A 324 -15.77 24.52 14.12
CA GLY A 324 -17.21 24.26 14.28
C GLY A 324 -17.76 23.17 13.35
N GLN A 325 -16.90 22.31 12.79
CA GLN A 325 -17.33 21.16 11.99
C GLN A 325 -17.85 20.02 12.88
N GLN A 326 -18.92 19.34 12.45
CA GLN A 326 -19.44 18.16 13.15
C GLN A 326 -18.50 16.96 12.96
N GLY A 327 -18.18 16.26 14.04
CA GLY A 327 -17.34 15.06 14.03
C GLY A 327 -17.44 14.26 15.33
N SER A 328 -16.86 13.06 15.34
CA SER A 328 -16.79 12.23 16.54
C SER A 328 -15.91 12.88 17.62
N MET A 329 -16.39 12.90 18.86
CA MET A 329 -15.66 13.37 20.04
C MET A 329 -14.82 12.27 20.71
N CYS A 330 -14.83 11.06 20.17
CA CYS A 330 -14.06 9.93 20.68
C CYS A 330 -13.48 9.10 19.53
N LYS A 331 -12.20 8.76 19.66
CA LYS A 331 -11.48 7.88 18.74
C LYS A 331 -10.62 6.92 19.56
N THR A 332 -10.84 5.63 19.34
CA THR A 332 -9.97 4.58 19.89
C THR A 332 -9.00 4.10 18.81
N ILE A 333 -7.72 4.03 19.14
CA ILE A 333 -6.63 3.57 18.26
C ILE A 333 -6.24 2.15 18.68
N ALA A 334 -6.22 1.24 17.71
CA ALA A 334 -5.78 -0.13 17.94
C ALA A 334 -4.25 -0.19 18.11
N PRO A 335 -3.73 -0.95 19.09
CA PRO A 335 -2.30 -1.22 19.23
C PRO A 335 -1.83 -2.21 18.16
N LYS A 336 -0.52 -2.23 17.89
CA LYS A 336 0.11 -3.16 16.95
C LYS A 336 1.15 -4.02 17.67
N PHE A 337 1.04 -5.34 17.60
CA PHE A 337 2.11 -6.22 18.05
C PHE A 337 3.27 -6.23 17.05
N VAL A 338 4.51 -6.11 17.54
CA VAL A 338 5.74 -6.19 16.75
C VAL A 338 6.57 -7.36 17.26
N LEU A 339 6.80 -8.34 16.38
CA LEU A 339 7.53 -9.55 16.71
C LEU A 339 9.06 -9.30 16.71
N GLY A 340 9.71 -9.73 17.79
CA GLY A 340 11.14 -9.92 17.90
C GLY A 340 11.49 -11.36 18.32
N LEU A 341 12.77 -11.59 18.60
CA LEU A 341 13.31 -12.88 19.04
C LEU A 341 13.28 -13.06 20.57
N SER A 342 12.99 -12.01 21.35
CA SER A 342 12.95 -12.08 22.81
C SER A 342 11.80 -12.91 23.36
N SER A 343 10.75 -13.13 22.56
CA SER A 343 9.64 -14.02 22.91
C SER A 343 9.60 -15.27 22.02
N ALA A 344 10.68 -15.54 21.28
CA ALA A 344 10.78 -16.76 20.49
C ALA A 344 10.83 -17.97 21.42
N SER A 345 10.02 -18.98 21.12
CA SER A 345 10.13 -20.24 21.83
C SER A 345 11.44 -20.92 21.45
N SER A 346 12.31 -21.21 22.42
CA SER A 346 13.52 -22.01 22.21
C SER A 346 13.21 -23.51 22.01
N GLN A 347 11.95 -23.95 22.12
CA GLN A 347 11.62 -25.39 22.12
C GLN A 347 10.26 -25.83 21.49
N SER A 348 9.45 -25.00 20.81
CA SER A 348 8.10 -25.43 20.40
C SER A 348 7.58 -25.01 19.02
N GLY A 349 8.40 -24.44 18.13
CA GLY A 349 7.93 -24.06 16.79
C GLY A 349 7.60 -25.23 15.83
N ARG A 350 8.10 -26.44 16.09
CA ARG A 350 7.96 -27.59 15.16
C ARG A 350 7.08 -28.73 15.67
N THR A 351 7.00 -28.93 16.99
CA THR A 351 6.38 -30.14 17.52
C THR A 351 4.87 -30.02 17.55
N GLY A 352 4.20 -30.57 16.53
CA GLY A 352 2.75 -30.72 16.51
C GLY A 352 2.00 -29.71 15.65
N SER A 353 2.65 -28.90 14.82
CA SER A 353 1.97 -28.10 13.79
C SER A 353 2.76 -28.11 12.48
N ILE A 354 2.07 -28.26 11.36
CA ILE A 354 2.64 -28.35 10.00
C ILE A 354 1.86 -27.40 9.11
N LEU A 355 2.54 -26.42 8.54
CA LEU A 355 1.95 -25.46 7.59
C LEU A 355 2.38 -25.83 6.17
N LEU A 356 1.41 -26.07 5.30
CA LEU A 356 1.60 -26.39 3.89
C LEU A 356 1.05 -25.22 3.07
N CYS A 357 1.94 -24.42 2.47
CA CYS A 357 1.54 -23.31 1.61
C CYS A 357 1.28 -23.82 0.19
N GLY A 358 0.14 -23.42 -0.40
CA GLY A 358 -0.27 -23.89 -1.73
C GLY A 358 0.79 -23.61 -2.80
N SER A 359 1.43 -22.44 -2.75
CA SER A 359 2.49 -22.05 -3.69
C SER A 359 3.75 -22.91 -3.62
N SER A 360 3.90 -23.74 -2.58
CA SER A 360 5.05 -24.64 -2.36
C SER A 360 4.72 -26.11 -2.61
N PHE A 361 3.57 -26.42 -3.24
CA PHE A 361 3.21 -27.81 -3.55
C PHE A 361 4.13 -28.40 -4.63
N ASP A 362 4.54 -29.65 -4.43
CA ASP A 362 5.44 -30.36 -5.35
C ASP A 362 4.80 -30.61 -6.73
N ASN A 363 3.49 -30.89 -6.74
CA ASN A 363 2.70 -31.09 -7.94
C ASN A 363 1.46 -30.20 -7.88
N LEU A 364 1.28 -29.34 -8.88
CA LEU A 364 0.09 -28.48 -8.96
C LEU A 364 -1.09 -29.16 -9.66
N GLY A 365 -0.89 -30.29 -10.33
CA GLY A 365 -1.91 -30.88 -11.19
C GLY A 365 -2.37 -29.89 -12.25
N GLY A 366 -3.65 -29.51 -12.23
CA GLY A 366 -4.20 -28.43 -13.06
C GLY A 366 -4.46 -27.12 -12.30
N TRP A 367 -4.06 -27.02 -11.03
CA TRP A 367 -4.12 -25.78 -10.27
C TRP A 367 -3.02 -24.80 -10.72
N ILE A 368 -3.30 -23.52 -10.60
CA ILE A 368 -2.37 -22.45 -10.95
C ILE A 368 -2.05 -21.59 -9.72
N SER A 369 -0.81 -21.10 -9.64
CA SER A 369 -0.38 -20.19 -8.57
C SER A 369 -0.62 -18.75 -8.98
N ASP A 370 -1.49 -18.05 -8.26
CA ASP A 370 -1.77 -16.63 -8.43
C ASP A 370 -0.96 -15.81 -7.42
N SER A 371 -0.17 -14.85 -7.93
CA SER A 371 0.67 -13.96 -7.12
C SER A 371 0.25 -12.48 -7.22
N GLN A 372 -0.81 -12.15 -7.98
CA GLN A 372 -1.15 -10.75 -8.30
C GLN A 372 -1.46 -9.93 -7.05
N PHE A 373 -2.13 -10.57 -6.09
CA PHE A 373 -2.76 -9.91 -4.95
C PHE A 373 -1.96 -10.05 -3.65
N MET A 374 -0.70 -10.49 -3.73
CA MET A 374 0.14 -10.71 -2.55
C MET A 374 0.30 -9.46 -1.67
N ASP A 375 0.17 -8.24 -2.21
CA ASP A 375 0.21 -6.98 -1.44
C ASP A 375 -0.97 -6.83 -0.47
N VAL A 376 -2.11 -7.43 -0.79
CA VAL A 376 -3.33 -7.43 0.04
C VAL A 376 -3.39 -8.72 0.85
N MET A 377 -3.02 -9.84 0.23
CA MET A 377 -3.18 -11.19 0.77
C MET A 377 -2.08 -11.66 1.71
N GLY A 378 -0.90 -11.06 1.59
CA GLY A 378 0.33 -11.53 2.22
C GLY A 378 0.97 -12.73 1.52
N SER A 379 0.33 -13.31 0.50
CA SER A 379 0.83 -14.47 -0.23
C SER A 379 0.21 -14.70 -1.59
N SER A 380 0.91 -15.51 -2.39
CA SER A 380 0.33 -16.27 -3.49
C SER A 380 -0.54 -17.42 -2.99
N TYR A 381 -1.49 -17.86 -3.81
CA TYR A 381 -2.40 -18.97 -3.50
C TYR A 381 -2.64 -19.84 -4.74
N LEU A 382 -3.11 -21.08 -4.54
CA LEU A 382 -3.52 -21.93 -5.65
C LEU A 382 -4.98 -21.67 -6.03
N LEU A 383 -5.24 -21.75 -7.33
CA LEU A 383 -6.53 -21.49 -7.96
C LEU A 383 -6.87 -22.60 -8.97
N ALA A 384 -8.06 -23.18 -8.85
CA ALA A 384 -8.61 -24.19 -9.75
C ALA A 384 -9.32 -23.53 -10.94
N HIS A 385 -8.54 -23.13 -11.94
CA HIS A 385 -9.01 -22.38 -13.10
C HIS A 385 -9.44 -23.32 -14.26
N GLY A 386 -10.45 -24.16 -14.00
CA GLY A 386 -10.85 -25.26 -14.88
C GLY A 386 -11.87 -24.92 -15.98
N LEU A 387 -12.38 -23.68 -16.01
CA LEU A 387 -13.41 -23.23 -16.95
C LEU A 387 -14.68 -24.10 -16.92
N GLY A 388 -15.13 -24.49 -15.72
CA GLY A 388 -16.31 -25.33 -15.52
C GLY A 388 -16.06 -26.83 -15.66
N LYS A 389 -14.79 -27.26 -15.67
CA LYS A 389 -14.38 -28.65 -15.54
C LYS A 389 -13.39 -28.79 -14.39
N PRO A 390 -13.57 -29.74 -13.46
CA PRO A 390 -12.60 -29.99 -12.42
C PRO A 390 -11.17 -30.14 -12.96
N VAL A 391 -10.22 -29.49 -12.30
CA VAL A 391 -8.79 -29.62 -12.64
C VAL A 391 -8.16 -30.83 -11.95
N ASP A 392 -7.06 -31.34 -12.50
CA ASP A 392 -6.29 -32.42 -11.87
C ASP A 392 -5.76 -31.99 -10.48
N ASP A 393 -5.70 -32.93 -9.54
CA ASP A 393 -5.34 -32.69 -8.15
C ASP A 393 -3.94 -32.07 -7.98
N ALA A 394 -3.86 -31.07 -7.09
CA ALA A 394 -2.58 -30.61 -6.55
C ALA A 394 -2.19 -31.49 -5.36
N SER A 395 -0.90 -31.81 -5.21
CA SER A 395 -0.41 -32.62 -4.10
C SER A 395 1.00 -32.24 -3.65
N THR A 396 1.30 -32.53 -2.38
CA THR A 396 2.63 -32.32 -1.81
C THR A 396 2.92 -33.33 -0.70
N SER A 397 4.19 -33.66 -0.52
CA SER A 397 4.62 -34.54 0.57
C SER A 397 4.96 -33.72 1.82
N PHE A 398 4.69 -34.29 3.01
CA PHE A 398 5.07 -33.67 4.27
C PHE A 398 5.46 -34.72 5.31
N PHE A 399 6.23 -34.29 6.31
CA PHE A 399 6.72 -35.17 7.39
C PHE A 399 6.04 -34.85 8.71
N VAL A 400 5.55 -35.89 9.38
CA VAL A 400 4.95 -35.82 10.72
C VAL A 400 5.99 -36.29 11.74
N GLU A 401 6.45 -35.37 12.59
CA GLU A 401 7.45 -35.67 13.63
C GLU A 401 6.84 -36.41 14.84
N LYS A 402 5.59 -36.07 15.19
CA LYS A 402 4.88 -36.58 16.36
C LYS A 402 3.54 -37.18 15.93
N GLU A 403 3.35 -38.46 16.24
CA GLU A 403 2.07 -39.13 16.05
C GLU A 403 0.98 -38.51 16.93
N GLY A 404 -0.25 -38.42 16.40
CA GLY A 404 -1.43 -37.98 17.14
C GLY A 404 -2.61 -37.59 16.25
N GLU A 405 -3.68 -37.11 16.89
CA GLU A 405 -4.86 -36.53 16.25
C GLU A 405 -4.59 -35.07 15.88
N TYR A 406 -4.48 -34.78 14.59
CA TYR A 406 -4.26 -33.44 14.06
C TYR A 406 -5.58 -32.80 13.61
N HIS A 407 -5.84 -31.57 14.06
CA HIS A 407 -6.86 -30.69 13.52
C HIS A 407 -6.43 -30.12 12.18
N ILE A 408 -7.38 -30.05 11.24
CA ILE A 408 -7.16 -29.55 9.88
C ILE A 408 -7.79 -28.15 9.77
N TYR A 409 -7.02 -27.17 9.34
CA TYR A 409 -7.52 -25.84 9.00
C TYR A 409 -7.05 -25.44 7.60
N VAL A 410 -7.96 -24.95 6.76
CA VAL A 410 -7.66 -24.49 5.40
C VAL A 410 -7.94 -23.01 5.29
N ARG A 411 -6.94 -22.21 4.90
CA ARG A 411 -7.11 -20.78 4.61
C ARG A 411 -7.62 -20.63 3.17
N THR A 412 -8.87 -20.24 3.03
CA THR A 412 -9.60 -20.16 1.75
C THR A 412 -10.68 -19.08 1.81
N ARG A 413 -11.41 -18.84 0.72
CA ARG A 413 -12.57 -17.94 0.63
C ARG A 413 -13.56 -18.43 -0.42
N ASN A 414 -14.81 -17.99 -0.30
CA ASN A 414 -15.79 -18.07 -1.38
C ASN A 414 -15.64 -16.83 -2.28
N TRP A 415 -15.22 -17.05 -3.53
CA TRP A 415 -14.94 -15.96 -4.47
C TRP A 415 -16.19 -15.28 -5.02
N THR A 416 -17.37 -15.93 -4.98
CA THR A 416 -18.64 -15.35 -5.45
C THR A 416 -19.48 -14.72 -4.34
N ALA A 417 -19.03 -14.79 -3.08
CA ALA A 417 -19.82 -14.38 -1.91
C ALA A 417 -20.24 -12.89 -1.89
N TYR A 418 -19.64 -12.02 -2.71
CA TYR A 418 -20.11 -10.64 -2.86
C TYR A 418 -21.38 -10.52 -3.74
N TRP A 419 -21.67 -11.52 -4.56
CA TRP A 419 -22.71 -11.46 -5.60
C TRP A 419 -23.70 -12.62 -5.54
N SER A 420 -23.36 -13.72 -4.87
CA SER A 420 -24.14 -14.95 -4.83
C SER A 420 -23.99 -15.68 -3.50
N ASP A 421 -25.08 -16.31 -3.03
CA ASP A 421 -25.07 -17.17 -1.84
C ASP A 421 -24.50 -18.57 -2.13
N SER A 422 -24.42 -18.95 -3.41
CA SER A 422 -23.82 -20.20 -3.86
C SER A 422 -22.30 -20.09 -3.92
N ALA A 423 -21.61 -21.20 -3.64
CA ALA A 423 -20.15 -21.29 -3.65
C ALA A 423 -19.69 -22.28 -4.74
N PRO A 424 -19.39 -21.82 -5.96
CA PRO A 424 -18.94 -22.71 -7.02
C PRO A 424 -17.48 -23.10 -6.85
N GLY A 425 -16.63 -22.32 -6.16
CA GLY A 425 -15.21 -22.64 -5.96
C GLY A 425 -14.92 -23.59 -4.80
N ILE A 426 -15.55 -24.76 -4.80
CA ILE A 426 -15.41 -25.74 -3.70
C ILE A 426 -14.47 -26.89 -4.04
N PHE A 427 -13.79 -27.41 -3.01
CA PHE A 427 -12.80 -28.49 -3.14
C PHE A 427 -12.73 -29.34 -1.86
N ASN A 428 -12.18 -30.54 -1.97
CA ASN A 428 -11.94 -31.45 -0.86
C ASN A 428 -10.45 -31.77 -0.68
N LEU A 429 -10.10 -32.31 0.48
CA LEU A 429 -8.74 -32.79 0.77
C LEU A 429 -8.72 -34.33 0.87
N SER A 430 -7.57 -34.92 0.59
CA SER A 430 -7.26 -36.30 0.99
C SER A 430 -5.85 -36.39 1.55
N ILE A 431 -5.63 -37.29 2.51
CA ILE A 431 -4.30 -37.63 3.05
C ILE A 431 -4.08 -39.12 2.85
N ASP A 432 -2.96 -39.49 2.23
CA ASP A 432 -2.64 -40.87 1.84
C ASP A 432 -3.78 -41.59 1.11
N SER A 433 -4.43 -40.85 0.19
CA SER A 433 -5.59 -41.29 -0.58
C SER A 433 -6.86 -41.54 0.25
N VAL A 434 -6.89 -41.17 1.53
CA VAL A 434 -8.08 -41.18 2.37
C VAL A 434 -8.76 -39.80 2.32
N PRO A 435 -10.00 -39.69 1.84
CA PRO A 435 -10.71 -38.42 1.78
C PRO A 435 -11.02 -37.83 3.16
N ILE A 436 -10.96 -36.51 3.27
CA ILE A 436 -11.50 -35.75 4.41
C ILE A 436 -12.96 -35.38 4.07
N GLU A 437 -13.90 -35.64 5.00
CA GLU A 437 -15.34 -35.49 4.76
C GLU A 437 -15.82 -34.03 4.64
N ASN A 438 -14.93 -33.05 4.80
CA ASN A 438 -15.23 -31.62 4.71
C ASN A 438 -15.01 -31.07 3.30
N THR A 439 -15.91 -30.19 2.89
CA THR A 439 -15.78 -29.36 1.69
C THR A 439 -15.35 -27.95 2.09
N PHE A 440 -14.37 -27.41 1.37
CA PHE A 440 -13.79 -26.09 1.60
C PHE A 440 -14.14 -25.12 0.48
N GLY A 441 -13.95 -23.82 0.71
CA GLY A 441 -14.18 -22.76 -0.29
C GLY A 441 -15.59 -22.18 -0.30
N SER A 442 -16.48 -22.64 0.60
CA SER A 442 -17.87 -22.19 0.71
C SER A 442 -18.14 -21.18 1.84
N GLY A 443 -17.09 -20.61 2.42
CA GLY A 443 -17.16 -19.73 3.58
C GLY A 443 -17.39 -18.26 3.23
N SER A 444 -16.62 -17.38 3.88
CA SER A 444 -16.74 -15.93 3.74
C SER A 444 -16.23 -15.42 2.40
N ALA A 445 -16.67 -14.21 2.02
CA ALA A 445 -16.00 -13.44 0.98
C ALA A 445 -14.56 -13.12 1.38
N GLU A 446 -14.28 -12.85 2.66
CA GLU A 446 -12.92 -12.59 3.12
C GLU A 446 -12.14 -13.88 3.38
N TRP A 447 -10.82 -13.84 3.20
CA TRP A 447 -9.96 -14.98 3.48
C TRP A 447 -9.97 -15.36 4.96
N ASN A 448 -10.37 -16.59 5.23
CA ASN A 448 -10.50 -17.12 6.58
C ASN A 448 -10.01 -18.56 6.68
N TRP A 449 -9.79 -19.02 7.91
CA TRP A 449 -9.53 -20.43 8.21
C TRP A 449 -10.86 -21.17 8.32
N GLN A 450 -11.01 -22.25 7.54
CA GLN A 450 -12.13 -23.18 7.61
C GLN A 450 -11.66 -24.48 8.29
N GLU A 451 -12.44 -24.95 9.27
CA GLU A 451 -12.14 -26.18 10.01
C GLU A 451 -12.52 -27.42 9.20
N GLY A 452 -11.59 -28.36 9.12
CA GLY A 452 -11.68 -29.60 8.34
C GLY A 452 -11.85 -30.87 9.18
N GLY A 453 -12.14 -30.74 10.47
CA GLY A 453 -12.18 -31.86 11.41
C GLY A 453 -10.79 -32.31 11.88
N THR A 454 -10.67 -33.58 12.24
CA THR A 454 -9.43 -34.19 12.74
C THR A 454 -9.03 -35.41 11.93
N VAL A 455 -7.74 -35.72 11.94
CA VAL A 455 -7.16 -36.90 11.30
C VAL A 455 -6.02 -37.45 12.17
N HIS A 456 -6.01 -38.76 12.40
CA HIS A 456 -4.87 -39.44 13.03
C HIS A 456 -3.71 -39.53 12.04
N LEU A 457 -2.54 -39.00 12.41
CA LEU A 457 -1.33 -39.11 11.60
C LEU A 457 -0.25 -39.85 12.36
N SER A 458 0.30 -40.89 11.74
CA SER A 458 1.47 -41.61 12.25
C SER A 458 2.74 -40.77 12.10
N LYS A 459 3.79 -41.09 12.85
CA LYS A 459 5.11 -40.50 12.59
C LYS A 459 5.64 -41.02 11.24
N GLY A 460 5.96 -40.15 10.29
CA GLY A 460 6.45 -40.55 8.98
C GLY A 460 6.17 -39.54 7.87
N ASN A 461 6.44 -39.96 6.63
CA ASN A 461 6.05 -39.19 5.45
C ASN A 461 4.60 -39.48 5.10
N HIS A 462 3.87 -38.43 4.74
CA HIS A 462 2.49 -38.47 4.30
C HIS A 462 2.35 -37.63 3.03
N ILE A 463 1.30 -37.88 2.26
CA ILE A 463 0.95 -37.09 1.08
C ILE A 463 -0.42 -36.46 1.30
N ILE A 464 -0.54 -35.16 1.05
CA ILE A 464 -1.83 -34.48 0.98
C ILE A 464 -2.15 -34.14 -0.47
N SER A 465 -3.41 -34.30 -0.86
CA SER A 465 -3.93 -33.90 -2.17
C SER A 465 -5.16 -33.01 -2.02
N VAL A 466 -5.33 -32.08 -2.96
CA VAL A 466 -6.43 -31.13 -3.04
C VAL A 466 -7.21 -31.41 -4.33
N HIS A 467 -8.49 -31.75 -4.18
CA HIS A 467 -9.36 -32.17 -5.26
C HIS A 467 -10.40 -31.09 -5.56
N ASP A 468 -10.33 -30.50 -6.75
CA ASP A 468 -11.34 -29.55 -7.24
C ASP A 468 -12.64 -30.30 -7.59
N LEU A 469 -13.78 -29.77 -7.16
CA LEU A 469 -15.08 -30.40 -7.38
C LEU A 469 -15.85 -29.83 -8.56
N THR A 470 -15.50 -28.65 -9.06
CA THR A 470 -16.38 -27.89 -9.97
C THR A 470 -15.69 -27.31 -11.19
N GLY A 471 -14.40 -27.00 -11.12
CA GLY A 471 -13.72 -26.24 -12.16
C GLY A 471 -13.98 -24.74 -12.14
N PHE A 472 -14.51 -24.18 -11.05
CA PHE A 472 -14.87 -22.76 -10.92
C PHE A 472 -14.13 -22.05 -9.78
N GLU A 473 -12.83 -21.85 -9.95
CA GLU A 473 -12.00 -20.92 -9.15
C GLU A 473 -11.93 -21.25 -7.65
N GLY A 474 -12.04 -22.54 -7.31
CA GLY A 474 -11.71 -23.01 -5.97
C GLY A 474 -10.28 -22.62 -5.63
N ARG A 475 -10.04 -22.16 -4.39
CA ARG A 475 -8.75 -21.56 -4.04
C ARG A 475 -8.35 -21.78 -2.60
N PHE A 476 -7.06 -21.92 -2.35
CA PHE A 476 -6.54 -21.96 -0.99
C PHE A 476 -5.12 -21.41 -0.94
N ASP A 477 -4.80 -20.80 0.19
CA ASP A 477 -3.51 -20.21 0.46
C ASP A 477 -2.62 -21.17 1.26
N SER A 478 -3.17 -21.76 2.32
CA SER A 478 -2.41 -22.64 3.22
C SER A 478 -3.30 -23.66 3.91
N ILE A 479 -2.73 -24.83 4.18
CA ILE A 479 -3.32 -25.89 4.99
C ILE A 479 -2.47 -26.00 6.26
N LEU A 480 -3.11 -25.91 7.41
CA LEU A 480 -2.49 -26.13 8.71
C LEU A 480 -3.00 -27.45 9.29
N LEU A 481 -2.06 -28.35 9.60
CA LEU A 481 -2.31 -29.54 10.40
C LEU A 481 -1.74 -29.28 11.78
N THR A 482 -2.53 -29.40 12.85
CA THR A 482 -2.04 -29.08 14.21
C THR A 482 -2.64 -29.97 15.31
N LEU A 483 -1.84 -30.39 16.28
CA LEU A 483 -2.27 -31.09 17.50
C LEU A 483 -3.01 -30.17 18.48
N HIS A 484 -3.06 -28.87 18.20
CA HIS A 484 -3.70 -27.86 19.03
C HIS A 484 -5.05 -27.47 18.42
N PRO A 485 -6.16 -27.58 19.17
CA PRO A 485 -7.46 -27.12 18.68
C PRO A 485 -7.50 -25.59 18.55
N GLY A 486 -8.25 -25.11 17.57
CA GLY A 486 -8.47 -23.69 17.29
C GLY A 486 -7.67 -23.19 16.08
N ALA A 487 -8.35 -22.43 15.22
CA ALA A 487 -7.72 -21.78 14.08
C ALA A 487 -6.64 -20.77 14.53
N PRO A 488 -5.57 -20.55 13.73
CA PRO A 488 -4.57 -19.54 14.02
C PRO A 488 -5.17 -18.14 14.19
N VAL A 489 -4.77 -17.47 15.27
CA VAL A 489 -5.19 -16.09 15.57
C VAL A 489 -4.17 -15.05 15.10
N GLU A 490 -2.92 -15.46 14.88
CA GLU A 490 -1.86 -14.62 14.32
C GLU A 490 -2.06 -14.40 12.81
N ASP A 491 -1.49 -13.30 12.28
CA ASP A 491 -1.52 -13.07 10.83
C ASP A 491 -0.67 -14.12 10.09
N ILE A 492 -1.04 -14.37 8.83
CA ILE A 492 -0.43 -15.44 8.05
C ILE A 492 1.08 -15.29 7.87
N ASN A 493 1.61 -14.06 7.80
CA ASN A 493 3.04 -13.84 7.60
C ASN A 493 3.82 -14.16 8.88
N THR A 494 3.27 -13.83 10.04
CA THR A 494 3.81 -14.24 11.34
C THR A 494 3.79 -15.76 11.48
N LEU A 495 2.67 -16.41 11.13
CA LEU A 495 2.53 -17.87 11.14
C LEU A 495 3.59 -18.55 10.26
N ARG A 496 3.78 -18.05 9.04
CA ARG A 496 4.79 -18.56 8.09
C ARG A 496 6.20 -18.43 8.63
N LYS A 497 6.58 -17.24 9.13
CA LYS A 497 7.92 -17.04 9.69
C LYS A 497 8.22 -18.02 10.83
N ARG A 498 7.21 -18.32 11.65
CA ARG A 498 7.32 -19.26 12.77
C ARG A 498 7.41 -20.72 12.31
N LEU A 499 6.59 -21.13 11.35
CA LEU A 499 6.43 -22.55 10.95
C LEU A 499 7.30 -22.99 9.76
N LEU A 500 7.74 -22.05 8.90
CA LEU A 500 8.48 -22.36 7.67
C LEU A 500 9.99 -22.06 7.75
N ASP A 501 10.50 -21.67 8.93
CA ASP A 501 11.93 -21.36 9.14
C ASP A 501 12.46 -20.31 8.14
N ILE A 502 11.61 -19.35 7.77
CA ILE A 502 11.98 -18.26 6.85
C ILE A 502 13.00 -17.37 7.58
N PRO A 503 14.19 -17.14 7.01
CA PRO A 503 15.18 -16.27 7.62
C PRO A 503 14.61 -14.89 7.95
N VAL A 504 14.87 -14.42 9.18
CA VAL A 504 14.39 -13.12 9.66
C VAL A 504 15.04 -11.97 8.89
N LEU A 505 16.32 -12.14 8.51
CA LEU A 505 17.07 -11.15 7.74
C LEU A 505 17.00 -11.49 6.24
N PRO A 506 16.78 -10.50 5.38
CA PRO A 506 16.81 -10.70 3.94
C PRO A 506 18.21 -11.06 3.45
N GLU A 507 18.29 -11.92 2.44
CA GLU A 507 19.54 -12.25 1.77
C GLU A 507 20.04 -11.04 0.97
N ASP A 508 21.26 -10.56 1.26
CA ASP A 508 21.85 -9.43 0.54
C ASP A 508 22.31 -9.85 -0.87
N LYS A 509 21.73 -9.23 -1.90
CA LYS A 509 22.09 -9.44 -3.32
C LYS A 509 23.07 -8.39 -3.84
N GLY A 510 23.56 -7.52 -2.97
CA GLY A 510 24.58 -6.53 -3.24
C GLY A 510 24.03 -5.21 -3.79
N THR A 511 24.97 -4.39 -4.24
CA THR A 511 24.70 -3.03 -4.73
C THR A 511 24.71 -2.96 -6.25
N PHE A 512 23.80 -2.17 -6.78
CA PHE A 512 23.58 -1.89 -8.19
C PHE A 512 23.64 -0.39 -8.46
N ASP A 513 23.89 -0.01 -9.70
CA ASP A 513 23.81 1.39 -10.12
C ASP A 513 22.34 1.79 -10.28
N PHE A 514 21.54 0.86 -10.79
CA PHE A 514 20.13 1.08 -11.06
C PHE A 514 19.27 -0.14 -10.68
N VAL A 515 18.22 0.09 -9.89
CA VAL A 515 17.27 -0.95 -9.48
C VAL A 515 15.91 -0.65 -10.11
N VAL A 516 15.42 -1.55 -10.96
CA VAL A 516 14.15 -1.44 -11.66
C VAL A 516 13.15 -2.40 -11.05
N ALA A 517 12.06 -1.88 -10.49
CA ALA A 517 10.95 -2.69 -9.99
C ALA A 517 9.85 -2.76 -11.07
N GLY A 518 9.49 -3.97 -11.49
CA GLY A 518 8.51 -4.26 -12.54
C GLY A 518 9.14 -4.61 -13.88
N GLY A 519 8.95 -5.86 -14.32
CA GLY A 519 9.40 -6.46 -15.58
C GLY A 519 8.38 -6.37 -16.72
N GLY A 520 7.50 -5.36 -16.70
CA GLY A 520 6.71 -4.99 -17.88
C GLY A 520 7.59 -4.39 -18.98
N VAL A 521 7.02 -4.13 -20.16
CA VAL A 521 7.80 -3.56 -21.29
C VAL A 521 8.51 -2.24 -20.95
N ALA A 522 7.96 -1.43 -20.04
CA ALA A 522 8.63 -0.23 -19.53
C ALA A 522 9.90 -0.58 -18.74
N GLY A 523 9.81 -1.46 -17.74
CA GLY A 523 10.95 -1.81 -16.91
C GLY A 523 12.00 -2.65 -17.64
N MET A 524 11.59 -3.52 -18.57
CA MET A 524 12.51 -4.20 -19.48
C MET A 524 13.34 -3.19 -20.30
N CYS A 525 12.68 -2.19 -20.90
CA CYS A 525 13.38 -1.15 -21.65
C CYS A 525 14.28 -0.28 -20.75
N ALA A 526 13.85 0.05 -19.53
CA ALA A 526 14.67 0.78 -18.57
C ALA A 526 15.94 0.01 -18.19
N ALA A 527 15.79 -1.29 -17.90
CA ALA A 527 16.90 -2.14 -17.52
C ALA A 527 17.89 -2.34 -18.67
N LEU A 528 17.40 -2.70 -19.87
CA LEU A 528 18.24 -2.87 -21.06
C LEU A 528 18.95 -1.58 -21.45
N SER A 529 18.26 -0.44 -21.39
CA SER A 529 18.83 0.86 -21.76
C SER A 529 19.99 1.24 -20.84
N ALA A 530 19.82 1.15 -19.51
CA ALA A 530 20.91 1.42 -18.57
C ALA A 530 22.05 0.39 -18.69
N ALA A 531 21.72 -0.90 -18.83
CA ALA A 531 22.71 -1.98 -18.95
C ALA A 531 23.61 -1.83 -20.18
N ARG A 532 23.04 -1.49 -21.34
CA ARG A 532 23.78 -1.24 -22.60
C ARG A 532 24.62 0.03 -22.57
N LEU A 533 24.29 0.96 -21.68
CA LEU A 533 25.11 2.13 -21.38
C LEU A 533 26.20 1.86 -20.33
N GLY A 534 26.33 0.61 -19.88
CA GLY A 534 27.45 0.14 -19.05
C GLY A 534 27.17 0.04 -17.55
N HIS A 535 25.92 0.20 -17.11
CA HIS A 535 25.55 0.22 -15.69
C HIS A 535 25.11 -1.15 -15.19
N LYS A 536 25.43 -1.49 -13.93
CA LYS A 536 24.97 -2.71 -13.27
C LYS A 536 23.52 -2.55 -12.81
N VAL A 537 22.63 -3.37 -13.35
CA VAL A 537 21.18 -3.24 -13.15
C VAL A 537 20.60 -4.43 -12.40
N ALA A 538 19.73 -4.18 -11.42
CA ALA A 538 18.83 -5.19 -10.88
C ALA A 538 17.43 -5.00 -11.49
N LEU A 539 16.89 -6.03 -12.14
CA LEU A 539 15.51 -6.05 -12.62
C LEU A 539 14.70 -7.00 -11.74
N ILE A 540 13.75 -6.46 -10.98
CA ILE A 540 12.91 -7.21 -10.04
C ILE A 540 11.51 -7.32 -10.65
N GLN A 541 11.01 -8.55 -10.85
CA GLN A 541 9.67 -8.79 -11.38
C GLN A 541 8.88 -9.69 -10.45
N ASP A 542 7.67 -9.26 -10.11
CA ASP A 542 6.78 -9.89 -9.13
C ASP A 542 6.06 -11.14 -9.65
N ARG A 543 6.35 -11.58 -10.89
CA ARG A 543 5.83 -12.80 -11.50
C ARG A 543 6.94 -13.60 -12.17
N LYS A 544 6.61 -14.82 -12.58
CA LYS A 544 7.52 -15.72 -13.31
C LYS A 544 7.61 -15.44 -14.81
N VAL A 545 6.88 -14.43 -15.30
CA VAL A 545 6.84 -14.05 -16.71
C VAL A 545 7.08 -12.54 -16.86
N LEU A 546 7.83 -12.16 -17.91
CA LEU A 546 8.10 -10.78 -18.28
C LEU A 546 7.06 -10.25 -19.28
N GLY A 547 7.00 -8.93 -19.45
CA GLY A 547 6.14 -8.26 -20.44
C GLY A 547 4.89 -7.61 -19.86
N GLY A 548 4.62 -7.79 -18.55
CA GLY A 548 3.51 -7.11 -17.87
C GLY A 548 2.17 -7.52 -18.45
N ASN A 549 1.33 -6.56 -18.86
CA ASN A 549 0.05 -6.85 -19.51
C ASN A 549 0.21 -7.48 -20.91
N ASN A 550 1.40 -7.41 -21.55
CA ASN A 550 1.70 -8.07 -22.82
C ASN A 550 2.36 -9.46 -22.65
N SER A 551 2.25 -10.05 -21.46
CA SER A 551 2.60 -11.45 -21.22
C SER A 551 1.48 -12.39 -21.69
N SER A 552 1.79 -13.68 -21.83
CA SER A 552 0.79 -14.74 -22.02
C SER A 552 -0.19 -14.90 -20.84
N GLU A 553 0.11 -14.31 -19.69
CA GLU A 553 -0.73 -14.35 -18.49
C GLU A 553 -1.92 -13.40 -18.57
N VAL A 554 -1.75 -12.23 -19.21
CA VAL A 554 -2.77 -11.14 -19.26
C VAL A 554 -3.29 -10.88 -20.68
N ARG A 555 -2.43 -11.05 -21.70
CA ARG A 555 -2.79 -11.09 -23.11
C ARG A 555 -3.38 -9.78 -23.70
N VAL A 556 -2.76 -8.65 -23.36
CA VAL A 556 -3.01 -7.34 -23.99
C VAL A 556 -1.96 -7.05 -25.07
N GLY A 557 -2.38 -6.55 -26.23
CA GLY A 557 -1.51 -6.23 -27.36
C GLY A 557 -0.78 -4.89 -27.21
N LEU A 558 0.42 -4.78 -27.82
CA LEU A 558 1.26 -3.57 -27.79
C LEU A 558 0.72 -2.45 -28.70
N GLY A 559 -0.31 -1.74 -28.24
CA GLY A 559 -0.82 -0.54 -28.89
C GLY A 559 0.20 0.61 -28.93
N GLY A 560 -0.07 1.61 -29.78
CA GLY A 560 0.77 2.79 -30.00
C GLY A 560 1.71 2.68 -31.21
N ARG A 561 2.33 3.80 -31.58
CA ARG A 561 3.38 3.87 -32.60
C ARG A 561 4.72 4.11 -31.93
N ILE A 562 5.77 3.67 -32.60
CA ILE A 562 7.16 3.94 -32.26
C ILE A 562 7.84 4.60 -33.46
N ASN A 563 9.09 5.04 -33.30
CA ASN A 563 9.87 5.62 -34.39
C ASN A 563 9.27 6.90 -35.01
N ILE A 564 8.63 7.72 -34.18
CA ILE A 564 8.02 8.99 -34.58
C ILE A 564 8.42 10.13 -33.62
N GLY A 565 8.02 11.35 -33.96
CA GLY A 565 8.25 12.53 -33.12
C GLY A 565 9.71 13.01 -33.10
N PRO A 566 10.13 13.72 -32.04
CA PRO A 566 11.44 14.39 -32.02
C PRO A 566 12.63 13.42 -31.93
N PHE A 567 12.42 12.19 -31.46
CA PHE A 567 13.46 11.17 -31.31
C PHE A 567 13.02 9.82 -31.90
N PRO A 568 13.04 9.67 -33.25
CA PRO A 568 12.60 8.45 -33.92
C PRO A 568 13.43 7.19 -33.62
N ALA A 569 14.57 7.32 -32.93
CA ALA A 569 15.34 6.16 -32.48
C ALA A 569 14.72 5.48 -31.24
N LEU A 570 13.87 6.19 -30.49
CA LEU A 570 13.13 5.60 -29.37
C LEU A 570 12.13 4.55 -29.90
N GLY A 571 12.20 3.36 -29.29
CA GLY A 571 11.41 2.19 -29.68
C GLY A 571 12.16 1.16 -30.51
N TYR A 572 13.38 1.44 -31.01
CA TYR A 572 14.23 0.40 -31.61
C TYR A 572 14.48 -0.73 -30.63
N LEU A 573 14.67 -0.41 -29.35
CA LEU A 573 14.89 -1.41 -28.30
C LEU A 573 13.71 -2.37 -28.17
N LEU A 574 12.48 -1.84 -28.19
CA LEU A 574 11.27 -2.64 -28.13
C LEU A 574 11.14 -3.58 -29.35
N ASN A 575 11.58 -3.19 -30.54
CA ASN A 575 11.50 -4.03 -31.74
C ASN A 575 12.31 -5.33 -31.63
N GLU A 576 13.32 -5.37 -30.75
CA GLU A 576 14.15 -6.56 -30.56
C GLU A 576 13.37 -7.70 -29.89
N PHE A 577 12.39 -7.39 -29.04
CA PHE A 577 11.68 -8.36 -28.21
C PHE A 577 10.15 -8.27 -28.25
N ALA A 578 9.57 -7.28 -28.92
CA ALA A 578 8.14 -7.22 -29.15
C ALA A 578 7.65 -8.46 -29.92
N PRO A 579 6.44 -8.96 -29.63
CA PRO A 579 5.86 -10.07 -30.36
C PRO A 579 5.80 -9.80 -31.87
N SER A 580 5.98 -10.83 -32.68
CA SER A 580 5.86 -10.73 -34.14
C SER A 580 4.42 -10.48 -34.61
N ARG A 581 3.42 -10.94 -33.85
CA ARG A 581 2.00 -10.93 -34.20
C ARG A 581 1.18 -10.03 -33.26
N LYS A 582 0.22 -9.28 -33.82
CA LYS A 582 -0.68 -8.41 -33.06
C LYS A 582 -1.88 -9.16 -32.51
N GLY A 583 -2.50 -8.61 -31.47
CA GLY A 583 -3.84 -8.97 -31.03
C GLY A 583 -4.04 -8.85 -29.53
N ASN A 584 -5.30 -8.73 -29.12
CA ASN A 584 -5.75 -8.89 -27.73
C ASN A 584 -6.43 -10.24 -27.56
N ALA A 585 -6.38 -10.82 -26.36
CA ALA A 585 -7.09 -12.06 -26.03
C ALA A 585 -6.83 -13.22 -27.02
N ARG A 586 -5.61 -13.29 -27.56
CA ARG A 586 -5.14 -14.34 -28.46
C ARG A 586 -4.48 -15.52 -27.72
N PRO A 587 -4.19 -16.64 -28.38
CA PRO A 587 -3.40 -17.74 -27.79
C PRO A 587 -2.03 -17.28 -27.25
N ALA A 588 -1.49 -18.03 -26.29
CA ALA A 588 -0.29 -17.66 -25.53
C ALA A 588 0.96 -17.45 -26.42
N ASP A 589 1.12 -18.24 -27.49
CA ASP A 589 2.26 -18.20 -28.40
C ASP A 589 2.37 -16.86 -29.16
N ILE A 590 1.28 -16.10 -29.28
CA ILE A 590 1.29 -14.76 -29.88
C ILE A 590 2.19 -13.79 -29.10
N TYR A 591 2.31 -13.96 -27.79
CA TYR A 591 2.99 -13.01 -26.91
C TYR A 591 4.51 -13.24 -26.87
N GLU A 592 5.01 -14.39 -27.29
CA GLU A 592 6.45 -14.69 -27.41
C GLU A 592 7.23 -14.42 -26.10
N ASP A 593 6.77 -14.92 -24.96
CA ASP A 593 7.39 -14.63 -23.65
C ASP A 593 8.85 -15.09 -23.54
N GLU A 594 9.21 -16.21 -24.17
CA GLU A 594 10.60 -16.67 -24.25
C GLU A 594 11.52 -15.64 -24.90
N LYS A 595 11.05 -14.95 -25.94
CA LYS A 595 11.82 -13.89 -26.62
C LYS A 595 12.12 -12.72 -25.68
N LYS A 596 11.18 -12.40 -24.79
CA LYS A 596 11.34 -11.36 -23.75
C LYS A 596 12.34 -11.77 -22.67
N LEU A 597 12.30 -13.04 -22.25
CA LEU A 597 13.25 -13.57 -21.28
C LEU A 597 14.67 -13.64 -21.86
N ASP A 598 14.81 -14.17 -23.08
CA ASP A 598 16.09 -14.35 -23.77
C ASP A 598 16.89 -13.07 -23.91
N ILE A 599 16.25 -11.95 -24.26
CA ILE A 599 16.97 -10.69 -24.42
C ILE A 599 17.52 -10.16 -23.10
N ILE A 600 16.79 -10.36 -21.99
CA ILE A 600 17.24 -9.95 -20.65
C ILE A 600 18.40 -10.84 -20.21
N LEU A 601 18.28 -12.16 -20.37
CA LEU A 601 19.32 -13.11 -19.97
C LEU A 601 20.62 -12.97 -20.79
N LYS A 602 20.53 -12.45 -22.02
CA LYS A 602 21.72 -12.17 -22.86
C LYS A 602 22.49 -10.92 -22.42
N GLU A 603 21.88 -10.02 -21.66
CA GLU A 603 22.50 -8.77 -21.23
C GLU A 603 23.28 -8.97 -19.92
N LYS A 604 24.62 -8.95 -20.01
CA LYS A 604 25.51 -9.34 -18.90
C LYS A 604 25.44 -8.42 -17.68
N ASN A 605 25.01 -7.17 -17.89
CA ASN A 605 24.93 -6.18 -16.83
C ASN A 605 23.60 -6.22 -16.06
N ILE A 606 22.66 -7.10 -16.43
CA ILE A 606 21.39 -7.26 -15.73
C ILE A 606 21.44 -8.49 -14.81
N SER A 607 21.11 -8.28 -13.54
CA SER A 607 20.71 -9.35 -12.62
C SER A 607 19.18 -9.38 -12.55
N LEU A 608 18.59 -10.49 -13.02
CA LEU A 608 17.14 -10.69 -13.02
C LEU A 608 16.69 -11.40 -11.73
N PHE A 609 15.79 -10.78 -10.99
CA PHE A 609 15.11 -11.33 -9.82
C PHE A 609 13.65 -11.57 -10.18
N LEU A 610 13.39 -12.74 -10.77
CA LEU A 610 12.08 -13.15 -11.25
C LEU A 610 11.29 -13.84 -10.14
N GLY A 611 9.98 -13.58 -10.04
CA GLY A 611 9.15 -14.08 -8.94
C GLY A 611 9.44 -13.41 -7.59
N TYR A 612 9.96 -12.17 -7.60
CA TYR A 612 10.23 -11.38 -6.40
C TYR A 612 9.42 -10.10 -6.43
N LYS A 613 8.63 -9.88 -5.38
CA LYS A 613 7.78 -8.70 -5.22
C LYS A 613 8.39 -7.75 -4.21
N VAL A 614 8.59 -6.49 -4.60
CA VAL A 614 9.10 -5.45 -3.68
C VAL A 614 8.07 -5.23 -2.57
N SER A 615 8.47 -5.49 -1.33
CA SER A 615 7.59 -5.51 -0.15
C SER A 615 7.92 -4.40 0.86
N SER A 616 9.14 -3.86 0.84
CA SER A 616 9.50 -2.66 1.61
C SER A 616 10.75 -1.99 1.05
N VAL A 617 11.08 -0.82 1.60
CA VAL A 617 12.24 -0.03 1.21
C VAL A 617 12.99 0.47 2.44
N ASP A 618 14.31 0.46 2.36
CA ASP A 618 15.16 1.19 3.29
C ASP A 618 15.51 2.54 2.66
N LYS A 619 15.56 3.58 3.51
CA LYS A 619 15.92 4.92 3.08
C LYS A 619 17.06 5.46 3.93
N SER A 620 17.99 6.18 3.31
CA SER A 620 19.06 6.87 4.04
C SER A 620 18.56 8.13 4.75
N ASP A 621 17.49 8.73 4.23
CA ASP A 621 16.75 9.84 4.83
C ASP A 621 15.27 9.80 4.42
N SER A 622 14.50 10.86 4.62
CA SER A 622 13.07 10.89 4.26
C SER A 622 12.81 10.80 2.75
N SER A 623 13.80 11.11 1.91
CA SER A 623 13.70 11.39 0.46
C SER A 623 14.59 10.53 -0.44
N ILE A 624 15.56 9.79 0.10
CA ILE A 624 16.51 8.96 -0.68
C ILE A 624 16.36 7.48 -0.33
N ILE A 625 16.05 6.66 -1.33
CA ILE A 625 16.03 5.20 -1.20
C ILE A 625 17.47 4.68 -1.18
N SER A 626 17.81 3.79 -0.25
CA SER A 626 19.11 3.11 -0.19
C SER A 626 19.03 1.66 -0.68
N SER A 627 17.93 0.97 -0.40
CA SER A 627 17.69 -0.41 -0.85
C SER A 627 16.21 -0.76 -0.87
N VAL A 628 15.87 -1.81 -1.61
CA VAL A 628 14.55 -2.45 -1.57
C VAL A 628 14.66 -3.83 -0.96
N ILE A 629 13.62 -4.24 -0.23
CA ILE A 629 13.43 -5.63 0.18
C ILE A 629 12.35 -6.22 -0.72
N ALA A 630 12.64 -7.37 -1.32
CA ALA A 630 11.69 -8.10 -2.15
C ALA A 630 11.46 -9.51 -1.60
N THR A 631 10.21 -9.96 -1.64
CA THR A 631 9.76 -11.25 -1.14
C THR A 631 9.48 -12.19 -2.32
N ASN A 632 10.01 -13.40 -2.29
CA ASN A 632 9.73 -14.42 -3.28
C ASN A 632 8.24 -14.84 -3.19
N VAL A 633 7.60 -15.03 -4.34
CA VAL A 633 6.17 -15.33 -4.42
C VAL A 633 5.81 -16.77 -4.07
N ASP A 634 6.77 -17.69 -4.06
CA ASP A 634 6.52 -19.11 -3.80
C ASP A 634 6.94 -19.54 -2.38
N ASP A 635 8.14 -19.14 -1.96
CA ASP A 635 8.78 -19.60 -0.70
C ASP A 635 8.86 -18.51 0.38
N TYR A 636 8.42 -17.30 0.06
CA TYR A 636 8.36 -16.14 0.95
C TYR A 636 9.70 -15.68 1.53
N ARG A 637 10.83 -16.20 1.01
CA ARG A 637 12.16 -15.72 1.37
C ARG A 637 12.34 -14.29 0.88
N THR A 638 13.07 -13.51 1.66
CA THR A 638 13.30 -12.09 1.36
C THR A 638 14.72 -11.86 0.89
N ILE A 639 14.87 -10.96 -0.08
CA ILE A 639 16.16 -10.47 -0.59
C ILE A 639 16.25 -8.97 -0.37
N LYS A 640 17.46 -8.47 -0.15
CA LYS A 640 17.79 -7.05 -0.09
C LYS A 640 18.60 -6.69 -1.33
N VAL A 641 18.19 -5.64 -2.04
CA VAL A 641 18.86 -5.12 -3.23
C VAL A 641 19.16 -3.65 -3.01
N SER A 642 20.45 -3.30 -2.95
CA SER A 642 20.90 -1.91 -2.75
C SER A 642 21.13 -1.21 -4.09
N GLY A 643 20.90 0.11 -4.15
CA GLY A 643 20.93 0.85 -5.41
C GLY A 643 21.26 2.33 -5.24
N HIS A 644 21.81 2.96 -6.29
CA HIS A 644 22.00 4.41 -6.33
C HIS A 644 20.73 5.12 -6.84
N PHE A 645 20.20 4.64 -7.96
CA PHE A 645 18.92 5.08 -8.52
C PHE A 645 17.93 3.93 -8.58
N PHE A 646 16.65 4.29 -8.51
CA PHE A 646 15.55 3.34 -8.54
C PHE A 646 14.54 3.75 -9.61
N ALA A 647 13.85 2.80 -10.23
CA ALA A 647 12.72 3.07 -11.11
C ALA A 647 11.51 2.24 -10.72
N ASP A 648 10.38 2.92 -10.53
CA ASP A 648 9.09 2.26 -10.44
C ASP A 648 8.48 2.06 -11.82
N CYS A 649 8.56 0.81 -12.28
CA CYS A 649 7.96 0.30 -13.50
C CYS A 649 6.91 -0.78 -13.22
N THR A 650 6.40 -0.84 -11.99
CA THR A 650 5.41 -1.85 -11.55
C THR A 650 4.06 -1.67 -12.23
N GLY A 651 3.79 -0.47 -12.75
CA GLY A 651 2.48 -0.06 -13.24
C GLY A 651 1.49 0.27 -12.13
N ASP A 652 1.66 -0.31 -10.94
CA ASP A 652 0.83 -0.04 -9.75
C ASP A 652 1.45 1.02 -8.82
N ALA A 653 2.61 1.58 -9.16
CA ALA A 653 3.38 2.51 -8.34
C ALA A 653 3.81 1.95 -6.97
N THR A 654 4.01 0.64 -6.87
CA THR A 654 4.30 -0.06 -5.61
C THR A 654 5.57 0.45 -4.93
N LEU A 655 6.67 0.59 -5.69
CA LEU A 655 7.94 1.06 -5.13
C LEU A 655 7.84 2.52 -4.68
N GLY A 656 7.22 3.39 -5.49
CA GLY A 656 7.05 4.80 -5.17
C GLY A 656 6.22 5.00 -3.91
N VAL A 657 5.11 4.28 -3.77
CA VAL A 657 4.25 4.36 -2.58
C VAL A 657 4.98 3.85 -1.33
N LEU A 658 5.70 2.73 -1.41
CA LEU A 658 6.51 2.22 -0.30
C LEU A 658 7.61 3.22 0.12
N ALA A 659 8.19 3.95 -0.83
CA ALA A 659 9.17 5.00 -0.57
C ALA A 659 8.57 6.30 0.00
N GLY A 660 7.25 6.46 -0.07
CA GLY A 660 6.55 7.67 0.35
C GLY A 660 6.53 8.76 -0.72
N ALA A 661 6.67 8.41 -2.01
CA ALA A 661 6.39 9.32 -3.10
C ALA A 661 4.93 9.77 -3.05
N GLU A 662 4.66 11.03 -3.38
CA GLU A 662 3.28 11.52 -3.53
C GLU A 662 2.61 10.83 -4.72
N TRP A 663 1.32 10.54 -4.60
CA TRP A 663 0.54 9.81 -5.61
C TRP A 663 -0.94 10.21 -5.59
N SER A 664 -1.62 9.95 -6.70
CA SER A 664 -3.08 10.05 -6.85
C SER A 664 -3.63 8.78 -7.51
N MET A 665 -4.95 8.58 -7.45
CA MET A 665 -5.65 7.48 -8.13
C MET A 665 -7.06 7.92 -8.50
N GLY A 666 -7.53 7.50 -9.68
CA GLY A 666 -8.85 7.87 -10.18
C GLY A 666 -8.90 9.30 -10.70
N ARG A 667 -10.10 9.68 -11.14
CA ARG A 667 -10.36 10.94 -11.83
C ARG A 667 -10.51 12.12 -10.87
N GLU A 668 -9.67 13.12 -11.10
CA GLU A 668 -9.58 14.33 -10.30
C GLU A 668 -10.74 15.31 -10.57
N ALA A 669 -10.93 16.26 -9.65
CA ALA A 669 -11.86 17.36 -9.87
C ALA A 669 -11.32 18.31 -10.95
N LYS A 670 -12.22 18.88 -11.74
CA LYS A 670 -11.92 19.92 -12.71
C LYS A 670 -11.10 21.08 -12.12
N SER A 671 -11.36 21.46 -10.88
CA SER A 671 -10.64 22.54 -10.19
C SER A 671 -9.21 22.20 -9.77
N GLU A 672 -8.80 20.92 -9.82
CA GLU A 672 -7.44 20.50 -9.46
C GLU A 672 -6.42 20.85 -10.57
N TYR A 673 -6.80 20.63 -11.82
CA TYR A 673 -5.95 20.85 -13.00
C TYR A 673 -6.56 21.77 -14.07
N ASP A 674 -7.70 22.39 -13.78
CA ASP A 674 -8.51 23.23 -14.68
C ASP A 674 -9.02 22.48 -15.94
N GLU A 675 -9.12 21.15 -15.87
CA GLU A 675 -9.37 20.28 -17.03
C GLU A 675 -10.85 20.29 -17.45
N PRO A 676 -11.19 20.72 -18.67
CA PRO A 676 -12.58 20.93 -19.08
C PRO A 676 -13.40 19.63 -19.14
N SER A 677 -12.77 18.48 -19.41
CA SER A 677 -13.43 17.18 -19.48
C SER A 677 -13.47 16.43 -18.15
N ALA A 678 -12.89 16.99 -17.08
CA ALA A 678 -12.93 16.41 -15.74
C ALA A 678 -14.27 16.72 -15.04
N PRO A 679 -14.73 15.86 -14.11
CA PRO A 679 -15.95 16.10 -13.34
C PRO A 679 -15.78 17.30 -12.40
N GLU A 680 -16.89 17.97 -12.04
CA GLU A 680 -16.85 19.14 -11.15
C GLU A 680 -16.30 18.79 -9.74
N THR A 681 -16.54 17.56 -9.29
CA THR A 681 -15.97 16.98 -8.06
C THR A 681 -15.22 15.70 -8.40
N ALA A 682 -14.08 15.47 -7.76
CA ALA A 682 -13.35 14.21 -7.90
C ALA A 682 -14.28 13.03 -7.55
N ASP A 683 -14.37 12.05 -8.45
CA ASP A 683 -15.24 10.89 -8.28
C ASP A 683 -14.46 9.58 -8.11
N GLY A 684 -13.13 9.64 -8.25
CA GLY A 684 -12.24 8.49 -8.06
C GLY A 684 -12.39 7.41 -9.14
N ILE A 685 -13.17 7.65 -10.20
CA ILE A 685 -13.37 6.67 -11.27
C ILE A 685 -12.05 6.44 -12.00
N THR A 686 -11.69 5.18 -12.19
CA THR A 686 -10.51 4.75 -12.94
C THR A 686 -10.90 4.16 -14.29
N LEU A 687 -9.92 3.98 -15.16
CA LEU A 687 -10.04 3.21 -16.41
C LEU A 687 -10.33 1.71 -16.17
N GLY A 688 -10.38 1.22 -14.93
CA GLY A 688 -10.74 -0.16 -14.58
C GLY A 688 -9.70 -1.22 -14.95
N ALA A 689 -10.13 -2.49 -14.85
CA ALA A 689 -9.33 -3.65 -15.20
C ALA A 689 -10.06 -4.54 -16.21
N SER A 690 -9.36 -4.89 -17.29
CA SER A 690 -9.90 -5.83 -18.28
C SER A 690 -9.67 -7.28 -17.83
N VAL A 691 -10.73 -8.11 -17.91
CA VAL A 691 -10.65 -9.57 -17.72
C VAL A 691 -10.98 -10.23 -19.06
N LEU A 692 -9.93 -10.54 -19.80
CA LEU A 692 -10.03 -11.00 -21.19
C LEU A 692 -10.36 -12.49 -21.27
N TRP A 693 -11.04 -12.89 -22.34
CA TRP A 693 -11.31 -14.30 -22.60
C TRP A 693 -11.50 -14.57 -24.09
N TYR A 694 -11.33 -15.81 -24.52
CA TYR A 694 -11.72 -16.23 -25.87
C TYR A 694 -12.25 -17.65 -25.90
N SER A 695 -13.03 -17.89 -26.95
CA SER A 695 -13.54 -19.18 -27.33
C SER A 695 -12.97 -19.60 -28.70
N GLU A 696 -12.93 -20.90 -28.94
CA GLU A 696 -12.52 -21.48 -30.22
C GLU A 696 -13.54 -22.51 -30.69
N GLU A 697 -13.59 -22.69 -32.01
CA GLU A 697 -14.42 -23.69 -32.65
C GLU A 697 -13.69 -25.04 -32.66
N GLU A 698 -14.43 -26.09 -32.31
CA GLU A 698 -13.97 -27.47 -32.22
C GLU A 698 -14.59 -28.32 -33.33
N ASN A 699 -14.00 -29.49 -33.55
CA ASN A 699 -14.56 -30.45 -34.52
C ASN A 699 -15.89 -31.03 -34.02
N GLU A 700 -16.00 -31.21 -32.71
CA GLU A 700 -17.12 -31.87 -32.03
C GLU A 700 -17.93 -30.91 -31.18
N LYS A 701 -19.17 -31.30 -30.86
CA LYS A 701 -20.06 -30.54 -29.98
C LYS A 701 -19.41 -30.31 -28.61
N GLN A 702 -19.45 -29.08 -28.15
CA GLN A 702 -18.90 -28.64 -26.87
C GLN A 702 -20.05 -28.31 -25.91
N ILE A 703 -19.91 -28.71 -24.65
CA ILE A 703 -20.85 -28.39 -23.57
C ILE A 703 -20.17 -27.46 -22.57
N PHE A 704 -20.98 -26.66 -21.88
CA PHE A 704 -20.57 -25.86 -20.73
C PHE A 704 -21.63 -26.01 -19.65
N PRO A 705 -21.26 -26.17 -18.37
CA PRO A 705 -22.24 -26.31 -17.30
C PRO A 705 -23.24 -25.16 -17.30
N ASP A 706 -24.50 -25.47 -17.02
CA ASP A 706 -25.44 -24.44 -16.65
C ASP A 706 -25.13 -23.95 -15.23
N ILE A 707 -25.34 -22.67 -14.94
CA ILE A 707 -24.99 -22.08 -13.65
C ILE A 707 -26.19 -21.33 -13.07
N ASP A 708 -26.43 -21.52 -11.77
CA ASP A 708 -27.49 -20.86 -11.00
C ASP A 708 -26.96 -19.72 -10.12
N TRP A 709 -25.64 -19.63 -9.99
CA TRP A 709 -24.94 -18.70 -9.12
C TRP A 709 -24.45 -17.45 -9.84
N GLY A 710 -24.54 -17.40 -11.17
CA GLY A 710 -24.00 -16.32 -12.00
C GLY A 710 -24.83 -15.04 -12.01
N LEU A 711 -24.28 -14.01 -12.66
CA LEU A 711 -25.00 -12.77 -12.96
C LEU A 711 -26.24 -13.11 -13.80
N LYS A 712 -27.37 -12.47 -13.48
CA LYS A 712 -28.61 -12.64 -14.25
C LYS A 712 -28.45 -12.01 -15.64
N ILE A 713 -28.15 -12.87 -16.61
CA ILE A 713 -28.10 -12.55 -18.04
C ILE A 713 -29.37 -13.10 -18.71
N ASP A 714 -29.87 -12.37 -19.68
CA ASP A 714 -31.03 -12.70 -20.51
C ASP A 714 -30.75 -12.41 -21.99
N GLU A 715 -31.74 -12.67 -22.85
CA GLU A 715 -31.63 -12.52 -24.30
C GLU A 715 -31.31 -11.07 -24.73
N ASP A 716 -31.72 -10.08 -23.91
CA ASP A 716 -31.50 -8.66 -24.20
C ASP A 716 -30.15 -8.13 -23.68
N THR A 717 -29.52 -8.84 -22.74
CA THR A 717 -28.27 -8.42 -22.08
C THR A 717 -27.06 -9.25 -22.48
N VAL A 718 -27.27 -10.48 -22.98
CA VAL A 718 -26.20 -11.36 -23.44
C VAL A 718 -25.37 -10.70 -24.54
N GLN A 719 -24.05 -10.81 -24.41
CA GLN A 719 -23.11 -10.40 -25.45
C GLN A 719 -22.86 -11.58 -26.37
N LYS A 720 -23.44 -11.54 -27.58
CA LYS A 720 -23.17 -12.50 -28.65
C LYS A 720 -21.77 -12.28 -29.23
N VAL A 721 -20.75 -12.71 -28.49
CA VAL A 721 -19.34 -12.61 -28.88
C VAL A 721 -18.58 -13.91 -28.63
N ARG A 722 -17.48 -14.11 -29.34
CA ARG A 722 -16.53 -15.23 -29.19
C ARG A 722 -15.30 -14.83 -28.37
N ARG A 723 -15.11 -13.53 -28.09
CA ARG A 723 -13.98 -13.00 -27.31
C ARG A 723 -14.41 -11.82 -26.42
N GLY A 724 -13.94 -11.84 -25.17
CA GLY A 724 -13.96 -10.70 -24.27
C GLY A 724 -12.70 -9.86 -24.45
N GLN A 725 -12.87 -8.65 -24.99
CA GLN A 725 -11.80 -7.73 -25.38
C GLN A 725 -11.66 -6.55 -24.39
N TRP A 726 -10.97 -5.49 -24.80
CA TRP A 726 -10.66 -4.28 -24.04
C TRP A 726 -11.85 -3.63 -23.32
N TYR A 727 -13.08 -3.83 -23.80
CA TYR A 727 -14.31 -3.26 -23.26
C TYR A 727 -14.99 -4.14 -22.20
N TRP A 728 -14.48 -5.35 -21.96
CA TRP A 728 -14.87 -6.22 -20.85
C TRP A 728 -14.07 -5.81 -19.61
N GLU A 729 -14.57 -4.76 -18.96
CA GLU A 729 -13.81 -3.99 -18.00
C GLU A 729 -14.64 -3.68 -16.77
N VAL A 730 -14.05 -3.98 -15.62
CA VAL A 730 -14.74 -4.02 -14.33
C VAL A 730 -13.98 -3.18 -13.31
N GLY A 731 -14.66 -2.87 -12.20
CA GLY A 731 -14.05 -2.26 -11.04
C GLY A 731 -13.72 -0.78 -11.16
N MET A 732 -14.24 -0.07 -12.15
CA MET A 732 -13.90 1.35 -12.37
C MET A 732 -14.17 2.27 -11.17
N LYS A 733 -15.05 1.87 -10.25
CA LYS A 733 -15.42 2.62 -9.03
C LYS A 733 -14.78 2.05 -7.76
N ASP A 734 -14.06 0.93 -7.87
CA ASP A 734 -13.42 0.25 -6.74
C ASP A 734 -11.94 0.66 -6.63
N ASP A 735 -11.33 0.40 -5.48
CA ASP A 735 -9.91 0.65 -5.28
C ASP A 735 -9.07 -0.38 -6.06
N GLN A 736 -8.28 0.07 -7.03
CA GLN A 736 -7.53 -0.81 -7.93
C GLN A 736 -6.39 -1.58 -7.25
N ILE A 737 -6.11 -1.31 -5.97
CA ILE A 737 -5.12 -2.02 -5.16
C ILE A 737 -5.83 -2.84 -4.08
N ALA A 738 -6.64 -2.22 -3.24
CA ALA A 738 -7.28 -2.89 -2.11
C ALA A 738 -8.34 -3.90 -2.54
N ASP A 739 -9.12 -3.59 -3.59
CA ASP A 739 -10.19 -4.44 -4.11
C ASP A 739 -9.75 -5.27 -5.33
N ALA A 740 -8.46 -5.33 -5.64
CA ALA A 740 -7.95 -5.88 -6.89
C ALA A 740 -8.41 -7.34 -7.16
N GLU A 741 -8.42 -8.20 -6.13
CA GLU A 741 -8.90 -9.59 -6.24
C GLU A 741 -10.41 -9.62 -6.54
N LYS A 742 -11.22 -8.83 -5.82
CA LYS A 742 -12.67 -8.69 -6.03
C LYS A 742 -12.97 -8.20 -7.45
N ILE A 743 -12.22 -7.21 -7.95
CA ILE A 743 -12.37 -6.68 -9.30
C ILE A 743 -12.12 -7.78 -10.34
N ARG A 744 -11.01 -8.52 -10.21
CA ARG A 744 -10.68 -9.66 -11.08
C ARG A 744 -11.77 -10.72 -11.05
N ASP A 745 -12.18 -11.11 -9.85
CA ASP A 745 -13.22 -12.11 -9.61
C ASP A 745 -14.55 -11.70 -10.22
N TYR A 746 -14.94 -10.41 -10.17
CA TYR A 746 -16.15 -9.93 -10.82
C TYR A 746 -16.09 -10.09 -12.34
N GLY A 747 -14.94 -9.81 -12.95
CA GLY A 747 -14.76 -10.03 -14.39
C GLY A 747 -14.90 -11.49 -14.79
N MET A 748 -14.37 -12.43 -13.99
CA MET A 748 -14.55 -13.87 -14.22
C MET A 748 -16.02 -14.29 -14.03
N TYR A 749 -16.67 -13.80 -12.97
CA TYR A 749 -18.08 -14.03 -12.68
C TYR A 749 -18.97 -13.63 -13.88
N VAL A 750 -18.74 -12.45 -14.45
CA VAL A 750 -19.44 -11.94 -15.62
C VAL A 750 -19.17 -12.80 -16.86
N ALA A 751 -17.90 -13.15 -17.12
CA ALA A 751 -17.52 -13.97 -18.27
C ALA A 751 -18.19 -15.36 -18.25
N TYR A 752 -18.17 -16.04 -17.10
CA TYR A 752 -18.86 -17.32 -16.92
C TYR A 752 -20.37 -17.20 -17.09
N SER A 753 -20.98 -16.15 -16.55
CA SER A 753 -22.43 -15.90 -16.66
C SER A 753 -22.87 -15.70 -18.10
N ASN A 754 -22.15 -14.86 -18.85
CA ASN A 754 -22.45 -14.64 -20.26
C ASN A 754 -22.27 -15.92 -21.08
N TRP A 755 -21.18 -16.66 -20.85
CA TRP A 755 -20.89 -17.89 -21.58
C TRP A 755 -21.89 -19.02 -21.28
N ALA A 756 -22.27 -19.21 -20.01
CA ALA A 756 -23.29 -20.17 -19.62
C ALA A 756 -24.63 -19.87 -20.28
N TYR A 757 -25.04 -18.60 -20.34
CA TYR A 757 -26.28 -18.20 -21.01
C TYR A 757 -26.24 -18.50 -22.52
N ILE A 758 -25.13 -18.15 -23.21
CA ILE A 758 -24.94 -18.47 -24.64
C ILE A 758 -25.09 -19.98 -24.89
N LYS A 759 -24.52 -20.82 -24.02
CA LYS A 759 -24.46 -22.26 -24.24
C LYS A 759 -25.77 -22.97 -23.91
N ASN A 760 -26.53 -22.49 -22.94
CA ASN A 760 -27.67 -23.22 -22.40
C ASN A 760 -29.03 -22.62 -22.76
N HIS A 761 -29.15 -21.28 -22.76
CA HIS A 761 -30.45 -20.60 -22.75
C HIS A 761 -30.73 -19.69 -23.95
N SER A 762 -29.70 -19.18 -24.63
CA SER A 762 -29.92 -18.20 -25.71
C SER A 762 -30.65 -18.77 -26.92
N SER A 763 -31.39 -17.92 -27.62
CA SER A 763 -32.10 -18.29 -28.85
C SER A 763 -31.16 -18.74 -29.99
N PHE A 764 -29.89 -18.30 -29.92
CA PHE A 764 -28.85 -18.54 -30.92
C PHE A 764 -27.79 -19.57 -30.49
N LYS A 765 -28.01 -20.34 -29.41
CA LYS A 765 -27.02 -21.30 -28.88
C LYS A 765 -26.49 -22.32 -29.89
N GLY A 766 -27.28 -22.66 -30.90
CA GLY A 766 -26.87 -23.57 -31.99
C GLY A 766 -25.66 -23.06 -32.78
N GLU A 767 -25.46 -21.73 -32.89
CA GLU A 767 -24.28 -21.13 -33.52
C GLU A 767 -22.98 -21.35 -32.71
N TYR A 768 -23.12 -21.75 -31.45
CA TYR A 768 -22.03 -22.01 -30.52
C TYR A 768 -21.92 -23.49 -30.16
N ASP A 769 -22.68 -24.40 -30.80
CA ASP A 769 -22.72 -25.83 -30.44
C ASP A 769 -21.33 -26.46 -30.42
N LYS A 770 -20.47 -26.11 -31.38
CA LYS A 770 -19.08 -26.58 -31.48
C LYS A 770 -18.05 -25.65 -30.86
N THR A 771 -18.48 -24.59 -30.17
CA THR A 771 -17.56 -23.61 -29.61
C THR A 771 -17.32 -23.86 -28.12
N ALA A 772 -16.06 -23.89 -27.71
CA ALA A 772 -15.63 -24.00 -26.32
C ALA A 772 -14.97 -22.72 -25.82
N LEU A 773 -15.24 -22.34 -24.57
CA LEU A 773 -14.44 -21.35 -23.86
C LEU A 773 -13.05 -21.94 -23.63
N LYS A 774 -12.02 -21.31 -24.19
CA LYS A 774 -10.65 -21.86 -24.20
C LYS A 774 -9.72 -21.24 -23.19
N TRP A 775 -9.95 -19.98 -22.88
CA TRP A 775 -9.12 -19.26 -21.95
C TRP A 775 -9.89 -18.08 -21.39
N LEU A 776 -9.73 -17.87 -20.09
CA LEU A 776 -10.17 -16.71 -19.34
C LEU A 776 -8.95 -16.21 -18.57
N SER A 777 -8.76 -14.90 -18.51
CA SER A 777 -7.65 -14.32 -17.77
C SER A 777 -7.91 -14.46 -16.28
N PHE A 778 -7.06 -15.18 -15.58
CA PHE A 778 -7.04 -15.19 -14.11
C PHE A 778 -6.24 -14.01 -13.54
N TYR A 779 -5.46 -13.29 -14.35
CA TYR A 779 -4.85 -12.03 -13.96
C TYR A 779 -5.66 -10.82 -14.47
N ALA A 780 -5.84 -9.81 -13.63
CA ALA A 780 -6.47 -8.55 -14.02
C ALA A 780 -5.54 -7.68 -14.88
N GLY A 781 -5.98 -7.32 -16.09
CA GLY A 781 -5.31 -6.37 -16.96
C GLY A 781 -5.61 -4.92 -16.58
N LYS A 782 -5.00 -4.41 -15.50
CA LYS A 782 -5.23 -3.05 -15.01
C LYS A 782 -4.79 -1.99 -16.03
N ARG A 783 -5.67 -1.03 -16.34
CA ARG A 783 -5.36 0.14 -17.18
C ARG A 783 -4.87 1.33 -16.39
N GLU A 784 -5.43 1.51 -15.19
CA GLU A 784 -5.13 2.57 -14.26
C GLU A 784 -5.07 2.01 -12.84
N SER A 785 -4.27 2.66 -12.03
CA SER A 785 -4.10 2.40 -10.60
C SER A 785 -3.56 3.70 -10.00
N ARG A 786 -2.55 3.63 -9.15
CA ARG A 786 -1.86 4.82 -8.61
C ARG A 786 -0.94 5.45 -9.67
N ARG A 787 -0.95 6.78 -9.75
CA ARG A 787 0.00 7.61 -10.50
C ARG A 787 0.87 8.39 -9.52
N LEU A 788 2.17 8.40 -9.73
CA LEU A 788 3.10 9.16 -8.88
C LEU A 788 3.16 10.61 -9.34
N ILE A 789 3.39 11.53 -8.41
CA ILE A 789 3.52 12.96 -8.70
C ILE A 789 4.99 13.32 -8.91
N GLY A 790 5.27 13.83 -10.11
CA GLY A 790 6.57 14.33 -10.53
C GLY A 790 6.67 15.85 -10.40
N GLU A 791 7.76 16.41 -10.92
CA GLU A 791 7.94 17.87 -10.96
C GLU A 791 6.92 18.56 -11.90
N PHE A 792 6.45 17.82 -12.91
CA PHE A 792 5.40 18.26 -13.81
C PHE A 792 4.31 17.20 -13.91
N VAL A 793 3.05 17.63 -13.88
CA VAL A 793 1.87 16.78 -14.15
C VAL A 793 1.37 17.18 -15.54
N LEU A 794 1.44 16.26 -16.51
CA LEU A 794 0.87 16.47 -17.84
C LEU A 794 -0.65 16.37 -17.79
N LYS A 795 -1.35 17.32 -18.42
CA LYS A 795 -2.81 17.48 -18.34
C LYS A 795 -3.48 17.43 -19.71
N GLU A 796 -4.80 17.30 -19.72
CA GLU A 796 -5.64 17.29 -20.91
C GLU A 796 -5.37 18.49 -21.82
N GLN A 797 -5.28 19.71 -21.28
CA GLN A 797 -5.13 20.92 -22.09
C GLN A 797 -3.74 21.02 -22.71
N ASP A 798 -2.70 20.48 -22.08
CA ASP A 798 -1.36 20.41 -22.68
C ASP A 798 -1.40 19.61 -23.99
N LEU A 799 -2.12 18.49 -23.96
CA LEU A 799 -2.32 17.61 -25.12
C LEU A 799 -3.22 18.27 -26.17
N ARG A 800 -4.38 18.80 -25.77
CA ARG A 800 -5.39 19.35 -26.70
C ARG A 800 -4.98 20.67 -27.33
N ASN A 801 -4.27 21.52 -26.60
CA ASN A 801 -3.73 22.77 -27.14
C ASN A 801 -2.38 22.58 -27.84
N PHE A 802 -1.84 21.35 -27.83
CA PHE A 802 -0.55 21.01 -28.39
C PHE A 802 0.59 21.89 -27.82
N THR A 803 0.57 22.09 -26.50
CA THR A 803 1.62 22.85 -25.79
C THR A 803 2.88 22.01 -25.71
N ILE A 804 3.85 22.25 -26.59
CA ILE A 804 5.13 21.54 -26.59
C ILE A 804 6.10 22.19 -25.61
N TYR A 805 6.71 21.37 -24.76
CA TYR A 805 7.72 21.80 -23.80
C TYR A 805 9.13 21.46 -24.32
N ASP A 806 10.12 22.28 -23.93
CA ASP A 806 11.52 22.09 -24.34
C ASP A 806 12.11 20.75 -23.91
N ASP A 807 11.54 20.16 -22.84
CA ASP A 807 11.89 18.84 -22.31
C ASP A 807 11.03 17.68 -22.85
N GLY A 808 10.22 17.91 -23.89
CA GLY A 808 9.43 16.88 -24.56
C GLY A 808 10.31 15.80 -25.20
N CYS A 809 10.10 14.54 -24.84
CA CYS A 809 10.95 13.42 -25.26
C CYS A 809 10.20 12.21 -25.84
N VAL A 810 9.31 11.59 -25.07
CA VAL A 810 8.62 10.35 -25.51
C VAL A 810 7.35 10.69 -26.25
N SER A 811 7.20 10.23 -27.49
CA SER A 811 5.97 10.47 -28.24
C SER A 811 4.88 9.47 -27.86
N THR A 812 3.82 9.96 -27.21
CA THR A 812 2.53 9.25 -27.29
C THR A 812 1.94 9.48 -28.66
N SER A 813 1.20 8.50 -29.18
CA SER A 813 0.62 8.53 -30.53
C SER A 813 -0.81 8.00 -30.55
N TRP A 814 -1.43 7.85 -29.38
CA TRP A 814 -2.77 7.32 -29.23
C TRP A 814 -3.72 8.48 -28.95
N TYR A 815 -4.99 8.33 -29.30
CA TYR A 815 -6.01 9.28 -28.87
C TYR A 815 -6.03 9.35 -27.34
N ILE A 816 -6.60 10.43 -26.80
CA ILE A 816 -6.96 10.45 -25.39
C ILE A 816 -8.11 9.44 -25.26
N ASP A 817 -7.75 8.22 -24.86
CA ASP A 817 -8.61 7.04 -24.81
C ASP A 817 -8.97 6.73 -23.35
N ASN A 818 -9.90 7.53 -22.83
CA ASN A 818 -10.46 7.32 -21.51
C ASN A 818 -11.61 6.34 -21.59
N HIS A 819 -11.79 5.54 -20.56
CA HIS A 819 -12.81 4.51 -20.47
C HIS A 819 -13.76 4.87 -19.34
N GLU A 820 -15.05 4.79 -19.63
CA GLU A 820 -16.10 5.03 -18.65
C GLU A 820 -17.07 3.84 -18.64
N PRO A 821 -17.82 3.64 -17.54
CA PRO A 821 -18.88 2.64 -17.52
C PRO A 821 -19.85 2.84 -18.69
N ASP A 822 -20.19 1.76 -19.39
CA ASP A 822 -21.17 1.82 -20.47
C ASP A 822 -22.53 2.30 -19.91
N PRO A 823 -23.13 3.37 -20.48
CA PRO A 823 -24.36 3.93 -19.93
C PRO A 823 -25.57 2.98 -19.95
N GLU A 824 -25.67 2.08 -20.93
CA GLU A 824 -26.77 1.11 -21.00
C GLU A 824 -26.53 -0.05 -20.05
N ASN A 825 -25.29 -0.52 -19.93
CA ASN A 825 -24.91 -1.52 -18.95
C ASN A 825 -25.15 -1.01 -17.52
N GLN A 826 -24.78 0.24 -17.23
CA GLN A 826 -24.98 0.87 -15.92
C GLN A 826 -26.45 1.04 -15.54
N LYS A 827 -27.37 1.16 -16.50
CA LYS A 827 -28.82 1.18 -16.21
C LYS A 827 -29.36 -0.19 -15.80
N ARG A 828 -28.73 -1.27 -16.26
CA ARG A 828 -29.20 -2.64 -16.08
C ARG A 828 -28.51 -3.36 -14.92
N PHE A 829 -27.27 -3.02 -14.64
CA PHE A 829 -26.45 -3.67 -13.62
C PHE A 829 -25.99 -2.67 -12.57
N LYS A 830 -26.07 -3.06 -11.30
CA LYS A 830 -25.57 -2.29 -10.15
C LYS A 830 -24.09 -1.97 -10.33
N ASP A 831 -23.32 -3.00 -10.67
CA ASP A 831 -21.90 -2.94 -10.95
C ASP A 831 -21.71 -3.11 -12.47
N PRO A 832 -21.40 -2.04 -13.22
CA PRO A 832 -21.23 -2.14 -14.65
C PRO A 832 -19.94 -2.92 -14.99
N TRP A 833 -20.03 -3.76 -16.01
CA TRP A 833 -18.97 -4.68 -16.45
C TRP A 833 -18.58 -4.52 -17.92
N LEU A 834 -19.23 -3.57 -18.61
CA LEU A 834 -18.81 -3.09 -19.91
C LEU A 834 -18.35 -1.64 -19.81
N SER A 835 -17.30 -1.31 -20.55
CA SER A 835 -16.84 0.06 -20.71
C SER A 835 -17.04 0.59 -22.12
N ARG A 836 -17.12 1.92 -22.24
CA ARG A 836 -17.09 2.65 -23.50
C ARG A 836 -15.81 3.48 -23.57
N GLY A 837 -15.15 3.44 -24.73
CA GLY A 837 -14.05 4.35 -25.06
C GLY A 837 -14.58 5.75 -25.36
N CYS A 838 -14.11 6.74 -24.60
CA CYS A 838 -14.34 8.16 -24.75
C CYS A 838 -13.10 8.77 -25.41
N LEU A 839 -13.10 8.75 -26.74
CA LEU A 839 -11.95 9.13 -27.56
C LEU A 839 -11.93 10.63 -27.85
N ALA A 840 -10.83 11.30 -27.50
CA ALA A 840 -10.51 12.63 -28.05
C ALA A 840 -9.32 12.53 -29.03
N PRO A 841 -9.46 13.02 -30.28
CA PRO A 841 -8.38 13.00 -31.25
C PRO A 841 -7.11 13.67 -30.73
N LEU A 842 -5.99 13.01 -30.97
CA LEU A 842 -4.65 13.51 -30.68
C LEU A 842 -3.73 13.03 -31.81
N ASP A 843 -2.87 13.92 -32.30
CA ASP A 843 -1.73 13.49 -33.11
C ASP A 843 -0.65 12.87 -32.18
N PHE A 844 0.59 12.76 -32.61
CA PHE A 844 1.66 12.43 -31.68
C PHE A 844 2.01 13.62 -30.78
N TYR A 845 2.29 13.36 -29.50
CA TYR A 845 2.66 14.38 -28.53
C TYR A 845 3.93 13.97 -27.75
N PRO A 846 4.99 14.79 -27.72
CA PRO A 846 6.21 14.53 -26.95
C PRO A 846 6.01 14.86 -25.46
N ILE A 847 5.91 13.82 -24.64
CA ILE A 847 5.73 13.90 -23.18
C ILE A 847 6.97 14.55 -22.53
N PRO A 848 6.81 15.55 -21.65
CA PRO A 848 7.92 16.16 -20.91
C PRO A 848 8.68 15.18 -20.02
N PHE A 849 10.00 15.26 -20.01
CA PHE A 849 10.85 14.42 -19.15
C PHE A 849 10.56 14.58 -17.66
N ARG A 850 10.12 15.78 -17.23
CA ARG A 850 9.70 16.05 -15.84
C ARG A 850 8.56 15.18 -15.32
N CYS A 851 7.88 14.43 -16.20
CA CYS A 851 6.88 13.44 -15.82
C CYS A 851 7.47 12.11 -15.31
N PHE A 852 8.78 11.87 -15.48
CA PHE A 852 9.41 10.55 -15.32
C PHE A 852 10.26 10.40 -14.05
N TYR A 853 10.17 11.32 -13.08
CA TYR A 853 10.82 11.19 -11.78
C TYR A 853 9.99 11.83 -10.67
N SER A 854 10.06 11.27 -9.47
CA SER A 854 9.30 11.75 -8.30
C SER A 854 9.78 13.12 -7.85
N LYS A 855 8.85 14.00 -7.45
CA LYS A 855 9.22 15.31 -6.89
C LYS A 855 9.76 15.24 -5.46
N ASN A 856 9.43 14.20 -4.69
CA ASN A 856 9.73 14.13 -3.26
C ASN A 856 10.58 12.91 -2.84
N VAL A 857 10.71 11.90 -3.71
CA VAL A 857 11.72 10.83 -3.56
C VAL A 857 12.79 11.03 -4.62
N LEU A 858 13.92 11.62 -4.24
CA LEU A 858 14.78 12.34 -5.18
C LEU A 858 15.62 11.44 -6.09
N ASN A 859 15.81 10.16 -5.75
CA ASN A 859 16.52 9.20 -6.59
C ASN A 859 15.58 8.17 -7.25
N LEU A 860 14.28 8.47 -7.31
CA LEU A 860 13.26 7.61 -7.91
C LEU A 860 12.79 8.14 -9.28
N PHE A 861 13.05 7.36 -10.32
CA PHE A 861 12.42 7.46 -11.63
C PHE A 861 11.09 6.69 -11.66
N MET A 862 10.28 6.97 -12.68
CA MET A 862 9.02 6.26 -12.96
C MET A 862 8.82 6.13 -14.46
N ALA A 863 8.38 4.95 -14.90
CA ALA A 863 8.02 4.70 -16.30
C ALA A 863 6.93 3.63 -16.39
N GLY A 864 5.95 3.85 -17.26
CA GLY A 864 4.77 3.01 -17.36
C GLY A 864 3.50 3.84 -17.18
N ARG A 865 2.41 3.19 -16.77
CA ARG A 865 1.12 3.86 -16.51
C ARG A 865 1.09 4.67 -15.20
N ASN A 866 2.15 4.59 -14.40
CA ASN A 866 2.27 5.24 -13.08
C ASN A 866 3.03 6.57 -13.12
N ILE A 867 3.33 7.10 -14.31
CA ILE A 867 4.01 8.40 -14.47
C ILE A 867 3.13 9.59 -14.04
N SER A 868 3.73 10.78 -13.93
CA SER A 868 3.06 12.02 -13.49
C SER A 868 2.18 12.65 -14.56
N VAL A 869 0.91 12.25 -14.56
CA VAL A 869 -0.14 12.73 -15.47
C VAL A 869 -1.48 12.83 -14.74
N SER A 870 -2.39 13.69 -15.20
CA SER A 870 -3.80 13.64 -14.76
C SER A 870 -4.48 12.37 -15.25
N HIS A 871 -5.64 12.01 -14.69
CA HIS A 871 -6.45 10.90 -15.19
C HIS A 871 -6.75 11.05 -16.70
N LEU A 872 -7.09 12.25 -17.16
CA LEU A 872 -7.43 12.46 -18.55
C LEU A 872 -6.22 12.30 -19.49
N ALA A 873 -5.05 12.82 -19.09
CA ALA A 873 -3.83 12.64 -19.86
C ALA A 873 -3.30 11.19 -19.82
N LEU A 874 -3.67 10.42 -18.79
CA LEU A 874 -3.33 8.99 -18.71
C LEU A 874 -3.85 8.24 -19.94
N GLY A 875 -5.07 8.54 -20.41
CA GLY A 875 -5.75 7.84 -21.52
C GLY A 875 -4.90 7.64 -22.77
N THR A 876 -4.00 8.58 -23.09
CA THR A 876 -3.04 8.44 -24.20
C THR A 876 -1.68 7.88 -23.76
N THR A 877 -1.19 8.27 -22.59
CA THR A 877 0.20 7.99 -22.17
C THR A 877 0.40 6.56 -21.65
N ARG A 878 -0.64 5.89 -21.13
CA ARG A 878 -0.58 4.50 -20.60
C ARG A 878 -0.30 3.42 -21.66
N VAL A 879 -0.34 3.76 -22.94
CA VAL A 879 -0.28 2.81 -24.05
C VAL A 879 1.11 2.15 -24.10
N MET A 880 1.15 0.82 -24.22
CA MET A 880 2.35 0.04 -23.87
C MET A 880 3.60 0.36 -24.69
N ARG A 881 3.49 0.75 -25.97
CA ARG A 881 4.65 1.21 -26.74
C ARG A 881 5.18 2.56 -26.25
N THR A 882 4.28 3.47 -25.86
CA THR A 882 4.66 4.71 -25.19
C THR A 882 5.38 4.41 -23.88
N CYS A 883 4.83 3.52 -23.04
CA CYS A 883 5.46 3.07 -21.79
C CYS A 883 6.86 2.45 -22.00
N ALA A 884 7.04 1.66 -23.05
CA ALA A 884 8.35 1.09 -23.40
C ALA A 884 9.39 2.17 -23.73
N MET A 885 8.99 3.20 -24.50
CA MET A 885 9.86 4.34 -24.81
C MET A 885 10.17 5.19 -23.56
N MET A 886 9.22 5.34 -22.63
CA MET A 886 9.49 5.96 -21.31
C MET A 886 10.57 5.20 -20.55
N GLY A 887 10.47 3.87 -20.53
CA GLY A 887 11.50 3.02 -19.94
C GLY A 887 12.87 3.24 -20.57
N GLU A 888 12.94 3.24 -21.90
CA GLU A 888 14.18 3.47 -22.65
C GLU A 888 14.84 4.81 -22.26
N VAL A 889 14.05 5.89 -22.19
CA VAL A 889 14.51 7.23 -21.76
C VAL A 889 14.94 7.25 -20.30
N VAL A 890 14.21 6.58 -19.39
CA VAL A 890 14.59 6.48 -17.97
C VAL A 890 15.94 5.79 -17.79
N GLY A 891 16.22 4.72 -18.53
CA GLY A 891 17.54 4.06 -18.49
C GLY A 891 18.67 4.98 -19.00
N MET A 892 18.42 5.76 -20.05
CA MET A 892 19.35 6.79 -20.54
C MET A 892 19.58 7.89 -19.50
N ALA A 893 18.51 8.37 -18.86
CA ALA A 893 18.56 9.40 -17.84
C ALA A 893 19.34 8.95 -16.61
N CYS A 894 19.16 7.70 -16.17
CA CYS A 894 19.96 7.10 -15.12
C CYS A 894 21.46 7.17 -15.46
N SER A 895 21.84 6.84 -16.70
CA SER A 895 23.23 6.95 -17.15
C SER A 895 23.77 8.39 -17.09
N VAL A 896 22.96 9.40 -17.45
CA VAL A 896 23.35 10.81 -17.37
C VAL A 896 23.53 11.22 -15.90
N CYS A 897 22.63 10.79 -15.03
CA CYS A 897 22.70 11.02 -13.59
C CYS A 897 23.97 10.44 -12.96
N LEU A 898 24.27 9.17 -13.23
CA LEU A 898 25.45 8.47 -12.71
C LEU A 898 26.74 9.10 -13.21
N LYS A 899 26.83 9.37 -14.52
CA LYS A 899 28.02 9.98 -15.14
C LYS A 899 28.37 11.34 -14.52
N ASN A 900 27.36 12.14 -14.19
CA ASN A 900 27.53 13.51 -13.70
C ASN A 900 27.39 13.64 -12.18
N ASN A 901 27.07 12.54 -11.47
CA ASN A 901 26.76 12.52 -10.04
C ASN A 901 25.67 13.54 -9.65
N ILE A 902 24.53 13.47 -10.34
CA ILE A 902 23.39 14.39 -10.16
C ILE A 902 22.08 13.63 -9.93
N LEU A 903 21.12 14.30 -9.29
CA LEU A 903 19.75 13.82 -9.17
C LEU A 903 18.95 14.05 -10.47
N PRO A 904 17.85 13.30 -10.71
CA PRO A 904 17.04 13.40 -11.93
C PRO A 904 16.53 14.82 -12.21
N SER A 905 16.18 15.57 -11.15
CA SER A 905 15.71 16.97 -11.25
C SER A 905 16.74 17.95 -11.80
N LYS A 906 18.01 17.55 -11.89
CA LYS A 906 19.08 18.36 -12.48
C LYS A 906 19.27 18.12 -13.98
N ILE A 907 18.62 17.11 -14.56
CA ILE A 907 18.74 16.81 -15.99
C ILE A 907 18.18 17.97 -16.82
N VAL A 908 16.91 18.35 -16.65
CA VAL A 908 16.29 19.42 -17.46
C VAL A 908 17.05 20.75 -17.42
N PRO A 909 17.42 21.31 -16.24
CA PRO A 909 18.06 22.61 -16.18
C PRO A 909 19.52 22.63 -16.63
N SER A 910 20.23 21.49 -16.73
CA SER A 910 21.69 21.51 -16.91
C SER A 910 22.28 20.40 -17.79
N PHE A 911 21.61 19.27 -17.98
CA PHE A 911 22.17 18.10 -18.67
C PHE A 911 21.21 17.50 -19.72
N PHE A 912 20.16 18.24 -20.08
CA PHE A 912 19.15 17.71 -21.00
C PHE A 912 19.69 17.50 -22.41
N ASP A 913 20.67 18.29 -22.85
CA ASP A 913 21.31 18.09 -24.15
C ASP A 913 22.11 16.77 -24.24
N GLU A 914 22.67 16.30 -23.12
CA GLU A 914 23.28 14.95 -23.06
C GLU A 914 22.22 13.87 -23.21
N LEU A 915 21.08 14.00 -22.52
CA LEU A 915 19.97 13.08 -22.67
C LEU A 915 19.41 13.10 -24.10
N LYS A 916 19.24 14.29 -24.72
CA LYS A 916 18.84 14.42 -26.13
C LYS A 916 19.81 13.70 -27.06
N ALA A 917 21.12 13.77 -26.82
CA ALA A 917 22.10 13.09 -27.64
C ALA A 917 21.93 11.56 -27.58
N LEU A 918 21.66 11.01 -26.39
CA LEU A 918 21.33 9.59 -26.23
C LEU A 918 20.02 9.22 -26.93
N MET A 919 18.96 10.02 -26.76
CA MET A 919 17.66 9.76 -27.39
C MET A 919 17.70 9.84 -28.92
N LYS A 920 18.53 10.74 -29.50
CA LYS A 920 18.76 10.79 -30.95
C LYS A 920 19.46 9.55 -31.49
N LYS A 921 20.37 8.98 -30.69
CA LYS A 921 21.14 7.78 -31.06
C LYS A 921 20.30 6.50 -30.87
N GLY A 922 19.52 6.42 -29.79
CA GLY A 922 18.87 5.19 -29.35
C GLY A 922 19.85 4.18 -28.74
N VAL A 923 19.31 3.17 -28.06
CA VAL A 923 20.09 2.03 -27.50
C VAL A 923 19.68 0.68 -28.10
N GLY A 924 18.66 0.67 -28.95
CA GLY A 924 18.22 -0.51 -29.70
C GLY A 924 18.95 -0.72 -31.02
N ASP A 925 18.83 -1.91 -31.60
CA ASP A 925 19.32 -2.24 -32.95
C ASP A 925 18.44 -1.59 -34.03
N PRO A 926 18.94 -0.59 -34.78
CA PRO A 926 18.16 0.10 -35.81
C PRO A 926 17.87 -0.79 -37.03
N ASN A 927 18.54 -1.94 -37.18
CA ASN A 927 18.34 -2.86 -38.30
C ASN A 927 17.22 -3.86 -38.06
N LYS A 928 16.65 -3.91 -36.85
CA LYS A 928 15.52 -4.81 -36.57
C LYS A 928 14.24 -4.28 -37.21
N PRO A 929 13.56 -5.11 -38.02
CA PRO A 929 12.36 -4.67 -38.72
C PRO A 929 11.24 -4.39 -37.73
N TYR A 930 10.49 -3.32 -37.98
CA TYR A 930 9.25 -3.05 -37.27
C TYR A 930 8.16 -4.02 -37.76
N THR A 931 7.92 -5.09 -37.00
CA THR A 931 7.04 -6.20 -37.40
C THR A 931 5.55 -5.90 -37.26
N GLN A 932 5.18 -4.93 -36.41
CA GLN A 932 3.79 -4.62 -36.09
C GLN A 932 3.43 -3.17 -36.46
N ILE A 933 3.10 -2.89 -37.71
CA ILE A 933 2.81 -1.52 -38.16
C ILE A 933 1.43 -1.03 -37.67
N TYR A 934 1.37 -0.18 -36.65
CA TYR A 934 0.13 0.50 -36.23
C TYR A 934 -0.10 1.76 -37.08
N THR A 935 -0.85 1.65 -38.17
CA THR A 935 -1.19 2.77 -39.06
C THR A 935 -2.53 3.44 -38.75
N LEU A 936 -3.43 2.74 -38.06
CA LEU A 936 -4.77 3.21 -37.70
C LEU A 936 -4.96 3.06 -36.20
N ILE A 937 -5.17 4.19 -35.52
CA ILE A 937 -5.80 4.20 -34.19
C ILE A 937 -7.25 3.81 -34.45
N ASP A 938 -7.84 2.90 -33.66
CA ASP A 938 -9.29 2.72 -33.71
C ASP A 938 -9.95 4.04 -33.29
N THR A 939 -10.42 4.81 -34.27
CA THR A 939 -11.08 6.10 -34.04
C THR A 939 -12.56 5.95 -33.72
N THR A 940 -13.08 4.73 -33.74
CA THR A 940 -14.51 4.43 -33.66
C THR A 940 -14.93 3.93 -32.29
N ALA A 941 -13.98 3.38 -31.51
CA ALA A 941 -14.25 2.68 -30.25
C ALA A 941 -15.33 1.58 -30.40
N VAL A 942 -15.49 1.03 -31.61
CA VAL A 942 -16.49 0.01 -31.90
C VAL A 942 -16.07 -1.28 -31.23
N ARG A 943 -16.99 -1.89 -30.49
CA ARG A 943 -16.82 -3.21 -29.92
C ARG A 943 -16.81 -4.24 -31.06
N SER A 944 -15.64 -4.67 -31.49
CA SER A 944 -15.49 -5.71 -32.52
C SER A 944 -14.56 -6.83 -32.04
N GLU A 945 -14.77 -8.03 -32.58
CA GLU A 945 -13.95 -9.21 -32.25
C GLU A 945 -12.59 -9.21 -32.96
N ASP A 946 -12.45 -8.41 -34.03
CA ASP A 946 -11.29 -8.38 -34.92
C ASP A 946 -10.25 -7.32 -34.55
N CYS A 947 -10.46 -6.59 -33.44
CA CYS A 947 -9.55 -5.56 -32.92
C CYS A 947 -8.16 -6.09 -32.50
#